data_AF-A0A2D7AIV9-F1
#
_entry.id   AF-A0A2D7AIV9-F1
#
_cell.length_a   1.000
_cell.length_b   1.000
_cell.length_c   1.000
_cell.angle_alpha   90.00
_cell.angle_beta   90.00
_cell.angle_gamma   90.00
#
_symmetry.space_group_name_H-M   'P 1'
#
loop_
_entity.id
_entity.type
_entity.pdbx_description
1 polymer ?
#
loop_
_entity_poly.entity_id
_entity_poly.type
_entity_poly.pdbx_seq_one_letter_code
_entity_poly.pdbx_strand_id
1 'polypeptide(L)'
;MKSVADLIANKNALFKRDQRGKVTAAAVAAAGASVLAAAQAAQADSVDGFEDITSSVVSFERLGNGQIEFELENGQRFIASEGQYIIEGNQIMVSSELVTVVNGPGLNSTVIAVAVAGAALLVGLLILAANDDDDSTTTTTPTTTQTATFAINAASSGAVTGGSSNTTFAVTDVSALTDISSIDGGSGTDTLDIAAALTNGDSLDFGSLGTTLSNLEKVDVTVNANGGVAIDMNSEDTTLVIDANTGTDTITVTDLGAKNGSTDTAALTASGLAAGQRLDVAVVGASVTKFELGLENAGDAGTATVDLDNGVDPTQVTITTSGSADNDIALTANAMTDLTIKGSADLEITNTLGAANLTAITDINAATATGDLELSVNATVQTVDLGTGNDTLNVTQAMTANHAYDGGDGTDVLALAAGINAALGNVDKFETISTAGASTIDFDVFDSAVSTVDVNGAATVNLNDLDVDNLLVTAVNSAVLDFDGTAGAGVNNVRITQEGVGVTIDGAASIGAATVTQTNAGNNTITVLGGITELDIDGNRTAVVTGAGAAALTDVDASGAAALTMTANSPTAIASFEGSGGVDNISVTLASGATLDGGAGNDAIDINGVTAGTATVIGGAGIDSFDLTSSNNNVKLDLNTLSDMATLTTAEFNGLANVTAIDGTNAEQITAFVQATDTIQMKDLTANDVVVDLAAYTAGQFVDFKADILTSFNAGNDIVIAEFNGTHFVAVDVGQNLPGAVGTVGLFELNAPITASDIV
;
A
#
# COMPACT_ATOMS: atom_id res chain seq x y z
N MET A 1 -36.74 7.64 3.63
CA MET A 1 -37.53 8.87 3.31
C MET A 1 -38.64 8.44 2.34
N LYS A 2 -39.88 8.96 2.45
CA LYS A 2 -41.08 8.26 1.89
C LYS A 2 -41.81 8.95 0.72
N SER A 3 -41.31 10.04 0.15
CA SER A 3 -41.82 10.56 -1.13
C SER A 3 -40.88 11.56 -1.80
N VAL A 4 -40.95 11.70 -3.12
CA VAL A 4 -40.25 12.73 -3.94
C VAL A 4 -40.59 14.16 -3.47
N ALA A 5 -41.78 14.37 -2.90
CA ALA A 5 -42.20 15.65 -2.36
C ALA A 5 -41.39 16.07 -1.10
N ASP A 6 -40.92 15.10 -0.29
CA ASP A 6 -40.11 15.38 0.91
C ASP A 6 -38.67 15.81 0.55
N LEU A 7 -38.18 15.39 -0.61
CA LEU A 7 -36.86 15.78 -1.13
C LEU A 7 -36.86 17.24 -1.62
N ILE A 8 -37.96 17.68 -2.25
CA ILE A 8 -38.15 19.05 -2.74
C ILE A 8 -38.15 20.06 -1.57
N ALA A 9 -38.69 19.69 -0.42
CA ALA A 9 -38.80 20.57 0.74
C ALA A 9 -37.46 20.81 1.48
N ASN A 10 -36.45 19.96 1.28
CA ASN A 10 -35.21 19.99 2.09
C ASN A 10 -33.93 20.33 1.31
N LYS A 11 -34.08 20.96 0.13
CA LYS A 11 -32.99 21.36 -0.78
C LYS A 11 -31.86 22.16 -0.12
N ASN A 12 -32.13 22.92 0.96
CA ASN A 12 -31.13 23.75 1.64
C ASN A 12 -30.33 23.03 2.75
N ALA A 13 -30.71 21.81 3.14
CA ALA A 13 -29.96 21.02 4.12
C ALA A 13 -28.80 20.21 3.48
N LEU A 14 -28.89 19.92 2.17
CA LEU A 14 -27.90 19.12 1.44
C LEU A 14 -26.64 19.90 1.02
N PHE A 15 -26.69 21.23 0.97
CA PHE A 15 -25.58 22.10 0.54
C PHE A 15 -24.67 22.60 1.67
N LYS A 16 -24.80 22.11 2.91
CA LYS A 16 -23.97 22.54 4.06
C LYS A 16 -22.95 21.52 4.56
N ARG A 17 -22.43 20.67 3.68
CA ARG A 17 -21.27 19.82 3.97
C ARG A 17 -20.13 20.01 2.96
N ASP A 18 -19.88 21.26 2.57
CA ASP A 18 -18.63 21.67 1.92
C ASP A 18 -17.57 22.01 2.97
N GLN A 19 -16.72 21.02 3.27
CA GLN A 19 -15.31 21.24 3.57
C GLN A 19 -14.52 20.06 3.01
N ARG A 20 -14.07 20.19 1.76
CA ARG A 20 -12.77 19.73 1.23
C ARG A 20 -12.67 20.15 -0.25
N GLY A 21 -11.60 20.87 -0.59
CA GLY A 21 -11.09 21.01 -1.95
C GLY A 21 -11.76 22.03 -2.87
N LYS A 22 -11.27 23.27 -2.89
CA LYS A 22 -11.49 24.22 -3.99
C LYS A 22 -10.87 23.67 -5.28
N VAL A 23 -11.68 23.35 -6.28
CA VAL A 23 -11.23 23.27 -7.68
C VAL A 23 -11.16 24.71 -8.22
N THR A 24 -9.97 25.17 -8.60
CA THR A 24 -9.73 26.52 -9.11
C THR A 24 -10.21 26.66 -10.56
N ALA A 25 -10.59 27.88 -10.96
CA ALA A 25 -11.14 28.22 -12.27
C ALA A 25 -10.23 27.91 -13.49
N ALA A 26 -8.98 27.48 -13.25
CA ALA A 26 -8.08 27.01 -14.29
C ALA A 26 -8.39 25.56 -14.74
N ALA A 27 -8.86 24.69 -13.84
CA ALA A 27 -9.29 23.33 -14.18
C ALA A 27 -10.58 23.31 -15.02
N VAL A 28 -11.45 24.31 -14.81
CA VAL A 28 -12.68 24.51 -15.59
C VAL A 28 -12.40 25.06 -17.00
N ALA A 29 -11.24 25.68 -17.23
CA ALA A 29 -10.88 26.20 -18.56
C ALA A 29 -10.26 25.14 -19.48
N ALA A 30 -9.64 24.09 -18.93
CA ALA A 30 -9.08 22.98 -19.71
C ALA A 30 -10.12 21.91 -20.08
N ALA A 31 -11.10 21.64 -19.20
CA ALA A 31 -12.23 20.76 -19.49
C ALA A 31 -13.39 21.47 -20.22
N GLY A 32 -13.39 22.82 -20.26
CA GLY A 32 -14.52 23.64 -20.71
C GLY A 32 -14.54 24.05 -22.19
N ALA A 33 -13.59 23.61 -23.02
CA ALA A 33 -13.54 24.03 -24.43
C ALA A 33 -14.28 23.08 -25.40
N SER A 34 -14.48 21.80 -25.05
CA SER A 34 -15.22 20.85 -25.89
C SER A 34 -16.71 20.76 -25.52
N VAL A 35 -17.08 20.99 -24.26
CA VAL A 35 -18.47 20.85 -23.78
C VAL A 35 -19.31 22.13 -24.02
N LEU A 36 -18.68 23.32 -24.05
CA LEU A 36 -19.41 24.58 -24.23
C LEU A 36 -19.78 24.90 -25.69
N ALA A 37 -19.26 24.14 -26.66
CA ALA A 37 -19.70 24.22 -28.06
C ALA A 37 -20.99 23.40 -28.32
N ALA A 38 -21.28 22.40 -27.50
CA ALA A 38 -22.53 21.63 -27.56
C ALA A 38 -23.68 22.31 -26.79
N ALA A 39 -23.37 23.00 -25.68
CA ALA A 39 -24.38 23.58 -24.78
C ALA A 39 -25.09 24.85 -25.29
N GLN A 40 -24.69 25.45 -26.42
CA GLN A 40 -25.43 26.56 -27.04
C GLN A 40 -26.47 26.13 -28.09
N ALA A 41 -26.66 24.83 -28.29
CA ALA A 41 -27.59 24.28 -29.29
C ALA A 41 -28.55 23.24 -28.70
N ALA A 42 -29.27 23.55 -27.61
CA ALA A 42 -30.37 22.68 -27.16
C ALA A 42 -31.46 23.45 -26.40
N GLN A 43 -32.37 24.07 -27.14
CA GLN A 43 -33.79 24.05 -26.76
C GLN A 43 -34.39 22.84 -27.49
N ALA A 44 -35.08 21.98 -26.74
CA ALA A 44 -35.80 20.78 -27.16
C ALA A 44 -34.98 19.47 -27.28
N ASP A 45 -35.45 18.49 -26.49
CA ASP A 45 -35.50 17.05 -26.68
C ASP A 45 -34.19 16.27 -27.02
N SER A 46 -33.85 15.35 -26.10
CA SER A 46 -32.76 14.36 -26.12
C SER A 46 -31.33 14.92 -26.12
N VAL A 47 -30.65 14.75 -24.98
CA VAL A 47 -29.18 14.76 -24.96
C VAL A 47 -28.76 13.41 -25.53
N ASP A 48 -28.03 13.41 -26.65
CA ASP A 48 -27.56 12.19 -27.32
C ASP A 48 -26.92 11.25 -26.30
N GLY A 49 -27.47 10.04 -26.16
CA GLY A 49 -26.99 9.03 -25.21
C GLY A 49 -27.58 9.05 -23.79
N PHE A 50 -28.57 9.90 -23.46
CA PHE A 50 -29.26 9.88 -22.16
C PHE A 50 -30.79 9.84 -22.31
N GLU A 51 -31.44 9.00 -21.49
CA GLU A 51 -32.90 8.80 -21.50
C GLU A 51 -33.57 9.34 -20.23
N ASP A 52 -34.66 10.08 -20.39
CA ASP A 52 -35.48 10.59 -19.28
C ASP A 52 -36.36 9.47 -18.68
N ILE A 53 -36.03 9.04 -17.47
CA ILE A 53 -36.73 7.98 -16.73
C ILE A 53 -37.61 8.52 -15.59
N THR A 54 -37.80 9.84 -15.51
CA THR A 54 -38.43 10.51 -14.36
C THR A 54 -39.78 9.91 -13.96
N SER A 55 -40.62 9.60 -14.95
CA SER A 55 -41.96 9.04 -14.70
C SER A 55 -41.94 7.58 -14.26
N SER A 56 -40.82 6.90 -14.46
CA SER A 56 -40.67 5.47 -14.22
C SER A 56 -39.99 5.17 -12.88
N VAL A 57 -39.37 6.15 -12.22
CA VAL A 57 -38.64 5.97 -10.95
C VAL A 57 -39.58 6.10 -9.75
N VAL A 58 -39.66 5.05 -8.94
CA VAL A 58 -40.41 5.01 -7.67
C VAL A 58 -39.53 5.46 -6.51
N SER A 59 -38.27 5.01 -6.49
CA SER A 59 -37.32 5.33 -5.43
C SER A 59 -35.89 5.35 -5.97
N PHE A 60 -34.98 6.00 -5.26
CA PHE A 60 -33.55 5.88 -5.51
C PHE A 60 -32.75 6.06 -4.21
N GLU A 61 -31.59 5.41 -4.13
CA GLU A 61 -30.71 5.41 -2.95
C GLU A 61 -29.26 5.68 -3.36
N ARG A 62 -28.56 6.55 -2.61
CA ARG A 62 -27.12 6.78 -2.82
C ARG A 62 -26.32 5.70 -2.10
N LEU A 63 -25.48 4.97 -2.84
CA LEU A 63 -24.70 3.85 -2.30
C LEU A 63 -23.29 4.24 -1.80
N GLY A 64 -22.79 5.42 -2.20
CA GLY A 64 -21.41 5.87 -1.93
C GLY A 64 -20.62 6.03 -3.24
N ASN A 65 -19.44 6.66 -3.19
CA ASN A 65 -18.53 6.84 -4.35
C ASN A 65 -19.20 7.33 -5.65
N GLY A 66 -20.15 8.27 -5.54
CA GLY A 66 -20.85 8.84 -6.69
C GLY A 66 -21.97 7.97 -7.28
N GLN A 67 -22.18 6.75 -6.79
CA GLN A 67 -23.19 5.80 -7.30
C GLN A 67 -24.60 6.02 -6.72
N ILE A 68 -25.62 5.79 -7.57
CA ILE A 68 -27.04 5.83 -7.21
C ILE A 68 -27.73 4.55 -7.70
N GLU A 69 -28.49 3.91 -6.82
CA GLU A 69 -29.43 2.86 -7.19
C GLU A 69 -30.82 3.46 -7.46
N PHE A 70 -31.47 3.08 -8.56
CA PHE A 70 -32.83 3.46 -8.93
C PHE A 70 -33.75 2.24 -8.87
N GLU A 71 -34.97 2.44 -8.36
CA GLU A 71 -36.07 1.48 -8.41
C GLU A 71 -37.16 2.04 -9.34
N LEU A 72 -37.57 1.23 -10.32
CA LEU A 72 -38.60 1.59 -11.28
C LEU A 72 -40.00 1.11 -10.84
N GLU A 73 -41.07 1.65 -11.45
CA GLU A 73 -42.46 1.28 -11.17
C GLU A 73 -42.76 -0.22 -11.40
N ASN A 74 -41.97 -0.86 -12.26
CA ASN A 74 -42.05 -2.30 -12.52
C ASN A 74 -41.26 -3.16 -11.49
N GLY A 75 -40.66 -2.55 -10.47
CA GLY A 75 -39.87 -3.22 -9.42
C GLY A 75 -38.44 -3.56 -9.82
N GLN A 76 -37.97 -3.15 -11.01
CA GLN A 76 -36.57 -3.30 -11.42
C GLN A 76 -35.68 -2.33 -10.66
N ARG A 77 -34.50 -2.82 -10.25
CA ARG A 77 -33.48 -2.03 -9.56
C ARG A 77 -32.18 -2.02 -10.34
N PHE A 78 -31.53 -0.86 -10.41
CA PHE A 78 -30.24 -0.74 -11.07
C PHE A 78 -29.36 0.35 -10.50
N ILE A 79 -28.05 0.24 -10.68
CA ILE A 79 -27.05 1.19 -10.19
C ILE A 79 -26.44 1.96 -11.38
N ALA A 80 -26.36 3.29 -11.24
CA ALA A 80 -25.64 4.17 -12.15
C ALA A 80 -24.50 4.89 -11.41
N SER A 81 -23.32 4.92 -12.03
CA SER A 81 -22.13 5.61 -11.51
C SER A 81 -22.13 7.09 -11.85
N GLU A 82 -21.21 7.84 -11.23
CA GLU A 82 -21.01 9.26 -11.55
C GLU A 82 -20.66 9.42 -13.03
N GLY A 83 -21.35 10.32 -13.73
CA GLY A 83 -21.27 10.47 -15.20
C GLY A 83 -22.27 9.65 -16.00
N GLN A 84 -22.98 8.68 -15.40
CA GLN A 84 -24.01 7.87 -16.07
C GLN A 84 -25.44 8.33 -15.76
N TYR A 85 -25.63 9.35 -14.93
CA TYR A 85 -26.94 9.94 -14.64
C TYR A 85 -26.86 11.47 -14.56
N ILE A 86 -27.98 12.11 -14.86
CA ILE A 86 -28.18 13.56 -14.73
C ILE A 86 -29.48 13.78 -13.95
N ILE A 87 -29.40 14.48 -12.83
CA ILE A 87 -30.59 14.89 -12.06
C ILE A 87 -30.68 16.41 -12.12
N GLU A 88 -31.48 16.93 -13.04
CA GLU A 88 -31.68 18.36 -13.25
C GLU A 88 -33.13 18.76 -12.96
N GLY A 89 -33.32 19.49 -11.86
CA GLY A 89 -34.64 19.98 -11.46
C GLY A 89 -35.60 18.85 -11.14
N ASN A 90 -36.59 18.64 -12.02
CA ASN A 90 -37.59 17.57 -11.90
C ASN A 90 -37.31 16.40 -12.85
N GLN A 91 -36.21 16.44 -13.61
CA GLN A 91 -35.85 15.38 -14.55
C GLN A 91 -34.71 14.50 -14.02
N ILE A 92 -34.85 13.20 -14.24
CA ILE A 92 -33.84 12.17 -14.03
C ILE A 92 -33.56 11.57 -15.41
N MET A 93 -32.35 11.78 -15.91
CA MET A 93 -31.87 11.19 -17.15
C MET A 93 -30.75 10.19 -16.85
N VAL A 94 -30.71 9.05 -17.52
CA VAL A 94 -29.70 8.00 -17.34
C VAL A 94 -29.10 7.63 -18.70
N SER A 95 -27.79 7.39 -18.74
CA SER A 95 -27.06 7.04 -19.95
C SER A 95 -27.62 5.76 -20.59
N SER A 96 -27.69 5.72 -21.91
CA SER A 96 -27.99 4.52 -22.69
C SER A 96 -26.85 3.50 -22.67
N GLU A 97 -25.64 3.92 -22.28
CA GLU A 97 -24.49 3.05 -22.06
C GLU A 97 -24.40 2.63 -20.58
N LEU A 98 -24.77 1.37 -20.37
CA LEU A 98 -24.50 0.53 -19.21
C LEU A 98 -25.16 0.93 -17.87
N VAL A 99 -26.07 0.05 -17.42
CA VAL A 99 -26.80 0.11 -16.17
C VAL A 99 -26.63 -1.25 -15.46
N THR A 100 -25.99 -1.28 -14.28
CA THR A 100 -25.80 -2.54 -13.53
C THR A 100 -27.10 -2.92 -12.82
N VAL A 101 -27.81 -3.94 -13.30
CA VAL A 101 -29.08 -4.40 -12.70
C VAL A 101 -28.82 -5.22 -11.42
N VAL A 102 -29.49 -4.88 -10.33
CA VAL A 102 -29.42 -5.63 -9.07
C VAL A 102 -30.53 -6.68 -9.07
N ASN A 103 -30.18 -7.95 -9.33
CA ASN A 103 -31.14 -9.06 -9.46
C ASN A 103 -32.00 -9.25 -8.19
N GLY A 104 -33.33 -9.28 -8.38
CA GLY A 104 -34.30 -9.85 -7.44
C GLY A 104 -34.70 -11.28 -7.85
N PRO A 105 -35.18 -12.11 -6.92
CA PRO A 105 -35.39 -13.54 -7.18
C PRO A 105 -36.54 -13.77 -8.17
N GLY A 106 -36.21 -14.34 -9.34
CA GLY A 106 -37.17 -15.12 -10.13
C GLY A 106 -37.45 -14.73 -11.58
N LEU A 107 -36.60 -14.00 -12.31
CA LEU A 107 -36.80 -13.75 -13.76
C LEU A 107 -35.51 -13.82 -14.59
N ASN A 108 -35.67 -14.35 -15.81
CA ASN A 108 -34.66 -14.68 -16.83
C ASN A 108 -33.96 -13.43 -17.41
N SER A 109 -32.63 -13.45 -17.51
CA SER A 109 -31.72 -12.37 -17.95
C SER A 109 -31.83 -11.97 -19.43
N THR A 110 -32.70 -12.59 -20.23
CA THR A 110 -32.77 -12.41 -21.70
C THR A 110 -33.79 -11.36 -22.18
N VAL A 111 -34.39 -10.54 -21.29
CA VAL A 111 -35.37 -9.47 -21.67
C VAL A 111 -34.78 -8.05 -21.48
N ILE A 112 -33.46 -7.93 -21.40
CA ILE A 112 -32.77 -6.69 -21.04
C ILE A 112 -32.25 -6.00 -22.31
N ALA A 113 -33.19 -5.49 -23.11
CA ALA A 113 -32.95 -4.51 -24.19
C ALA A 113 -34.25 -3.80 -24.63
N VAL A 114 -35.43 -4.32 -24.25
CA VAL A 114 -36.74 -3.84 -24.75
C VAL A 114 -37.50 -2.95 -23.76
N ALA A 115 -36.99 -2.77 -22.53
CA ALA A 115 -37.68 -1.96 -21.51
C ALA A 115 -37.44 -0.45 -21.61
N VAL A 116 -36.44 -0.02 -22.39
CA VAL A 116 -36.02 1.39 -22.54
C VAL A 116 -36.56 1.97 -23.87
N ALA A 117 -36.70 1.16 -24.92
CA ALA A 117 -37.36 1.59 -26.16
C ALA A 117 -38.91 1.48 -26.17
N GLY A 118 -39.54 1.16 -25.03
CA GLY A 118 -40.89 0.59 -24.98
C GLY A 118 -41.92 1.35 -24.14
N ALA A 119 -41.89 2.69 -24.10
CA ALA A 119 -42.86 3.48 -23.34
C ALA A 119 -43.65 4.50 -24.20
N ALA A 120 -44.11 4.08 -25.38
CA ALA A 120 -45.25 4.73 -26.02
C ALA A 120 -46.06 3.71 -26.84
N LEU A 121 -47.34 3.56 -26.46
CA LEU A 121 -48.40 2.84 -27.18
C LEU A 121 -48.64 1.35 -26.79
N LEU A 122 -49.17 1.12 -25.58
CA LEU A 122 -49.92 -0.08 -25.27
C LEU A 122 -51.22 0.24 -24.52
N VAL A 123 -52.26 0.68 -25.24
CA VAL A 123 -53.64 0.34 -24.88
C VAL A 123 -54.47 0.19 -26.14
N GLY A 124 -54.85 -1.06 -26.43
CA GLY A 124 -56.03 -1.37 -27.24
C GLY A 124 -55.73 -1.85 -28.65
N LEU A 125 -55.28 -3.10 -28.79
CA LEU A 125 -55.84 -4.06 -29.75
C LEU A 125 -55.20 -5.44 -29.55
N LEU A 126 -55.63 -6.17 -28.51
CA LEU A 126 -55.60 -7.62 -28.56
C LEU A 126 -57.01 -8.10 -28.22
N ILE A 127 -57.57 -8.90 -29.11
CA ILE A 127 -58.93 -9.49 -29.09
C ILE A 127 -60.01 -8.60 -29.73
N LEU A 128 -60.10 -8.59 -31.07
CA LEU A 128 -61.33 -8.81 -31.85
C LEU A 128 -61.08 -8.68 -33.37
N ALA A 129 -61.26 -9.78 -34.11
CA ALA A 129 -61.46 -9.87 -35.59
C ALA A 129 -60.29 -9.35 -36.47
N ALA A 130 -60.00 -9.86 -37.66
CA ALA A 130 -60.73 -10.63 -38.67
C ALA A 130 -59.69 -11.52 -39.42
N ASN A 131 -60.02 -12.70 -39.92
CA ASN A 131 -60.58 -12.90 -41.26
C ASN A 131 -59.86 -12.11 -42.37
N ASP A 132 -59.37 -12.89 -43.34
CA ASP A 132 -59.00 -12.59 -44.73
C ASP A 132 -57.72 -11.80 -45.06
N ASP A 133 -56.91 -12.52 -45.84
CA ASP A 133 -56.18 -12.15 -47.07
C ASP A 133 -55.13 -11.03 -47.05
N ASP A 134 -53.91 -11.54 -47.27
CA ASP A 134 -52.88 -11.11 -48.22
C ASP A 134 -52.03 -9.85 -47.97
N ASP A 135 -50.74 -10.15 -48.11
CA ASP A 135 -49.64 -9.37 -48.65
C ASP A 135 -48.82 -8.43 -47.74
N SER A 136 -47.60 -8.91 -47.47
CA SER A 136 -46.30 -8.21 -47.47
C SER A 136 -46.13 -6.93 -46.62
N THR A 137 -45.36 -7.03 -45.53
CA THR A 137 -44.00 -6.43 -45.45
C THR A 137 -43.28 -6.87 -44.17
N THR A 138 -41.96 -6.93 -44.30
CA THR A 138 -40.95 -7.56 -43.43
C THR A 138 -40.85 -7.01 -42.01
N THR A 139 -41.07 -7.89 -41.03
CA THR A 139 -40.70 -7.75 -39.62
C THR A 139 -39.28 -8.29 -39.36
N THR A 140 -38.39 -7.47 -38.79
CA THR A 140 -37.16 -7.92 -38.14
C THR A 140 -37.51 -8.51 -36.79
N THR A 141 -37.50 -9.84 -36.72
CA THR A 141 -37.66 -10.61 -35.48
C THR A 141 -36.38 -10.50 -34.64
N PRO A 142 -36.44 -10.24 -33.32
CA PRO A 142 -35.30 -10.45 -32.44
C PRO A 142 -35.02 -11.95 -32.38
N THR A 143 -33.89 -12.38 -32.94
CA THR A 143 -33.44 -13.77 -32.86
C THR A 143 -32.86 -14.02 -31.48
N THR A 144 -33.61 -14.70 -30.61
CA THR A 144 -32.97 -15.55 -29.60
C THR A 144 -32.15 -16.58 -30.37
N THR A 145 -30.82 -16.51 -30.32
CA THR A 145 -29.95 -17.51 -30.94
C THR A 145 -30.26 -18.85 -30.27
N GLN A 146 -31.05 -19.71 -30.91
CA GLN A 146 -31.33 -21.04 -30.39
C GLN A 146 -30.05 -21.85 -30.53
N THR A 147 -29.49 -22.32 -29.41
CA THR A 147 -28.43 -23.33 -29.44
C THR A 147 -29.08 -24.70 -29.70
N ALA A 148 -28.78 -25.33 -30.82
CA ALA A 148 -29.23 -26.68 -31.13
C ALA A 148 -28.21 -27.69 -30.58
N THR A 149 -28.65 -28.72 -29.86
CA THR A 149 -27.76 -29.80 -29.40
C THR A 149 -27.97 -31.07 -30.24
N PHE A 150 -26.91 -31.58 -30.84
CA PHE A 150 -26.90 -32.86 -31.55
C PHE A 150 -26.10 -33.89 -30.77
N ALA A 151 -26.75 -34.98 -30.37
CA ALA A 151 -26.08 -36.06 -29.65
C ALA A 151 -25.39 -37.02 -30.63
N ILE A 152 -24.08 -37.19 -30.46
CA ILE A 152 -23.28 -38.21 -31.15
C ILE A 152 -23.03 -39.36 -30.17
N ASN A 153 -23.48 -40.55 -30.54
CA ASN A 153 -23.34 -41.77 -29.74
C ASN A 153 -22.78 -42.89 -30.61
N ALA A 154 -22.50 -44.06 -30.02
CA ALA A 154 -21.91 -45.20 -30.71
C ALA A 154 -22.72 -45.78 -31.89
N ALA A 155 -23.97 -45.32 -32.12
CA ALA A 155 -24.77 -45.68 -33.30
C ALA A 155 -24.77 -44.59 -34.39
N SER A 156 -24.22 -43.41 -34.11
CA SER A 156 -24.03 -42.33 -35.09
C SER A 156 -22.93 -42.72 -36.09
N SER A 157 -23.10 -42.33 -37.36
CA SER A 157 -22.12 -42.59 -38.42
C SER A 157 -22.24 -41.59 -39.56
N GLY A 158 -21.19 -41.46 -40.37
CA GLY A 158 -21.18 -40.61 -41.56
C GLY A 158 -20.82 -39.16 -41.28
N ALA A 159 -21.34 -38.24 -42.08
CA ALA A 159 -21.12 -36.80 -41.93
C ALA A 159 -22.22 -36.18 -41.07
N VAL A 160 -21.83 -35.34 -40.11
CA VAL A 160 -22.74 -34.61 -39.23
C VAL A 160 -22.59 -33.12 -39.53
N THR A 161 -23.70 -32.45 -39.83
CA THR A 161 -23.70 -31.04 -40.20
C THR A 161 -24.66 -30.26 -39.30
N GLY A 162 -24.18 -29.15 -38.76
CA GLY A 162 -24.94 -28.17 -38.01
C GLY A 162 -25.78 -27.27 -38.92
N GLY A 163 -26.44 -26.30 -38.29
CA GLY A 163 -27.39 -25.42 -38.95
C GLY A 163 -26.82 -24.03 -39.23
N SER A 164 -27.73 -23.05 -39.29
CA SER A 164 -27.39 -21.61 -39.35
C SER A 164 -27.45 -20.93 -37.98
N SER A 165 -27.49 -21.72 -36.92
CA SER A 165 -27.60 -21.30 -35.53
C SER A 165 -26.51 -22.01 -34.76
N ASN A 166 -26.10 -21.44 -33.62
CA ASN A 166 -25.13 -22.07 -32.72
C ASN A 166 -25.51 -23.53 -32.44
N THR A 167 -24.55 -24.43 -32.61
CA THR A 167 -24.75 -25.87 -32.54
C THR A 167 -23.76 -26.50 -31.58
N THR A 168 -24.24 -27.29 -30.63
CA THR A 168 -23.38 -28.12 -29.78
C THR A 168 -23.49 -29.58 -30.21
N PHE A 169 -22.39 -30.18 -30.64
CA PHE A 169 -22.28 -31.61 -30.91
C PHE A 169 -21.81 -32.32 -29.64
N ALA A 170 -22.74 -32.88 -28.87
CA ALA A 170 -22.43 -33.55 -27.62
C ALA A 170 -22.07 -35.03 -27.87
N VAL A 171 -20.81 -35.37 -27.65
CA VAL A 171 -20.24 -36.71 -27.84
C VAL A 171 -20.19 -37.41 -26.48
N THR A 172 -20.87 -38.55 -26.36
CA THR A 172 -20.93 -39.24 -25.05
C THR A 172 -19.59 -39.84 -24.62
N ASP A 173 -18.76 -40.27 -25.58
CA ASP A 173 -17.42 -40.84 -25.39
C ASP A 173 -16.66 -40.79 -26.72
N VAL A 174 -15.33 -40.67 -26.71
CA VAL A 174 -14.47 -40.57 -27.91
C VAL A 174 -14.71 -41.73 -28.87
N SER A 175 -15.02 -42.93 -28.36
CA SER A 175 -15.34 -44.09 -29.20
C SER A 175 -16.53 -43.87 -30.15
N ALA A 176 -17.46 -42.96 -29.82
CA ALA A 176 -18.59 -42.58 -30.66
C ALA A 176 -18.19 -41.83 -31.94
N LEU A 177 -16.95 -41.33 -32.03
CA LEU A 177 -16.42 -40.64 -33.22
C LEU A 177 -15.87 -41.61 -34.28
N THR A 178 -15.64 -42.90 -33.95
CA THR A 178 -14.98 -43.86 -34.85
C THR A 178 -15.65 -44.02 -36.21
N ASP A 179 -16.98 -43.94 -36.27
CA ASP A 179 -17.75 -44.06 -37.52
C ASP A 179 -18.18 -42.70 -38.10
N ILE A 180 -17.73 -41.59 -37.49
CA ILE A 180 -17.98 -40.22 -37.95
C ILE A 180 -16.87 -39.77 -38.88
N SER A 181 -17.25 -39.39 -40.10
CA SER A 181 -16.31 -38.96 -41.15
C SER A 181 -16.04 -37.45 -41.15
N SER A 182 -17.01 -36.65 -40.70
CA SER A 182 -16.88 -35.20 -40.62
C SER A 182 -17.90 -34.60 -39.65
N ILE A 183 -17.51 -33.51 -39.00
CA ILE A 183 -18.39 -32.63 -38.23
C ILE A 183 -18.23 -31.22 -38.80
N ASP A 184 -19.32 -30.67 -39.32
CA ASP A 184 -19.39 -29.32 -39.86
C ASP A 184 -20.35 -28.50 -38.99
N GLY A 185 -19.88 -27.43 -38.33
CA GLY A 185 -20.75 -26.56 -37.53
C GLY A 185 -21.77 -25.79 -38.36
N GLY A 186 -21.47 -25.54 -39.64
CA GLY A 186 -22.27 -24.69 -40.49
C GLY A 186 -21.96 -23.21 -40.27
N SER A 187 -22.94 -22.45 -39.81
CA SER A 187 -22.73 -21.03 -39.48
C SER A 187 -23.34 -20.72 -38.13
N GLY A 188 -22.68 -19.87 -37.35
CA GLY A 188 -23.01 -19.64 -35.95
C GLY A 188 -21.74 -19.70 -35.12
N THR A 189 -21.90 -19.87 -33.82
CA THR A 189 -20.82 -20.31 -32.92
C THR A 189 -21.11 -21.73 -32.51
N ASP A 190 -20.32 -22.66 -33.05
CA ASP A 190 -20.52 -24.09 -32.98
C ASP A 190 -19.44 -24.75 -32.11
N THR A 191 -19.82 -25.79 -31.38
CA THR A 191 -18.96 -26.44 -30.38
C THR A 191 -19.06 -27.95 -30.47
N LEU A 192 -17.93 -28.64 -30.45
CA LEU A 192 -17.87 -30.09 -30.23
C LEU A 192 -17.56 -30.35 -28.76
N ASP A 193 -18.48 -30.97 -28.03
CA ASP A 193 -18.36 -31.22 -26.59
C ASP A 193 -18.12 -32.71 -26.32
N ILE A 194 -16.93 -33.06 -25.83
CA ILE A 194 -16.57 -34.41 -25.40
C ILE A 194 -16.95 -34.58 -23.93
N ALA A 195 -18.16 -35.11 -23.70
CA ALA A 195 -18.77 -35.16 -22.38
C ALA A 195 -18.11 -36.16 -21.42
N ALA A 196 -17.48 -37.23 -21.93
CA ALA A 196 -16.72 -38.15 -21.10
C ALA A 196 -15.31 -37.61 -20.88
N ALA A 197 -14.92 -37.51 -19.60
CA ALA A 197 -13.57 -37.10 -19.25
C ALA A 197 -12.53 -38.08 -19.78
N LEU A 198 -11.48 -37.55 -20.42
CA LEU A 198 -10.31 -38.33 -20.80
C LEU A 198 -9.49 -38.66 -19.55
N THR A 199 -9.15 -39.94 -19.39
CA THR A 199 -8.43 -40.49 -18.24
C THR A 199 -7.12 -41.18 -18.65
N ASN A 200 -6.45 -41.86 -17.72
CA ASN A 200 -5.12 -42.42 -17.89
C ASN A 200 -4.95 -43.28 -19.16
N GLY A 201 -4.17 -42.77 -20.10
CA GLY A 201 -3.86 -43.47 -21.35
C GLY A 201 -4.92 -43.32 -22.44
N ASP A 202 -5.96 -42.52 -22.21
CA ASP A 202 -6.92 -42.14 -23.25
C ASP A 202 -6.24 -41.17 -24.23
N SER A 203 -6.66 -41.27 -25.50
CA SER A 203 -6.23 -40.38 -26.57
C SER A 203 -7.43 -39.92 -27.39
N LEU A 204 -7.59 -38.62 -27.57
CA LEU A 204 -8.44 -38.06 -28.61
C LEU A 204 -7.54 -37.76 -29.81
N ASP A 205 -7.71 -38.47 -30.92
CA ASP A 205 -6.87 -38.28 -32.10
C ASP A 205 -7.75 -38.23 -33.36
N PHE A 206 -8.03 -37.02 -33.84
CA PHE A 206 -8.89 -36.80 -35.00
C PHE A 206 -8.28 -37.38 -36.28
N GLY A 207 -6.96 -37.40 -36.40
CA GLY A 207 -6.24 -37.98 -37.54
C GLY A 207 -6.41 -39.50 -37.60
N SER A 208 -6.23 -40.20 -36.48
CA SER A 208 -6.45 -41.65 -36.37
C SER A 208 -7.93 -42.03 -36.45
N LEU A 209 -8.84 -41.19 -35.96
CA LEU A 209 -10.28 -41.37 -36.12
C LEU A 209 -10.74 -41.16 -37.57
N GLY A 210 -9.98 -40.41 -38.38
CA GLY A 210 -10.37 -40.03 -39.74
C GLY A 210 -11.57 -39.08 -39.78
N THR A 211 -11.81 -38.36 -38.68
CA THR A 211 -12.89 -37.38 -38.52
C THR A 211 -12.33 -36.00 -38.83
N THR A 212 -12.94 -35.31 -39.81
CA THR A 212 -12.55 -33.93 -40.16
C THR A 212 -13.47 -32.92 -39.49
N LEU A 213 -12.93 -31.79 -39.05
CA LEU A 213 -13.66 -30.73 -38.38
C LEU A 213 -13.75 -29.51 -39.30
N SER A 214 -14.91 -28.88 -39.39
CA SER A 214 -15.07 -27.68 -40.23
C SER A 214 -16.08 -26.73 -39.63
N ASN A 215 -15.83 -25.42 -39.77
CA ASN A 215 -16.69 -24.37 -39.22
C ASN A 215 -17.04 -24.60 -37.74
N LEU A 216 -16.06 -25.04 -36.93
CA LEU A 216 -16.21 -25.21 -35.49
C LEU A 216 -15.35 -24.16 -34.79
N GLU A 217 -15.97 -23.29 -34.00
CA GLU A 217 -15.24 -22.30 -33.20
C GLU A 217 -14.50 -22.95 -32.04
N LYS A 218 -15.06 -24.02 -31.45
CA LYS A 218 -14.52 -24.62 -30.23
C LYS A 218 -14.66 -26.15 -30.16
N VAL A 219 -13.69 -26.81 -29.54
CA VAL A 219 -13.76 -28.21 -29.09
C VAL A 219 -13.53 -28.24 -27.58
N ASP A 220 -14.47 -28.81 -26.83
CA ASP A 220 -14.47 -28.85 -25.36
C ASP A 220 -14.15 -30.26 -24.92
N VAL A 221 -13.16 -30.38 -24.05
CA VAL A 221 -12.68 -31.67 -23.56
C VAL A 221 -12.49 -31.57 -22.05
N THR A 222 -13.16 -32.45 -21.31
CA THR A 222 -12.84 -32.64 -19.90
C THR A 222 -11.67 -33.62 -19.75
N VAL A 223 -10.69 -33.31 -18.91
CA VAL A 223 -9.49 -34.12 -18.70
C VAL A 223 -9.29 -34.43 -17.21
N ASN A 224 -9.02 -35.70 -16.91
CA ASN A 224 -8.66 -36.22 -15.59
C ASN A 224 -7.32 -36.97 -15.68
N ALA A 225 -6.21 -36.24 -15.80
CA ALA A 225 -4.88 -36.76 -16.12
C ALA A 225 -4.10 -37.26 -14.89
N ASN A 226 -4.51 -38.38 -14.30
CA ASN A 226 -3.71 -39.10 -13.27
C ASN A 226 -2.69 -40.09 -13.88
N GLY A 227 -2.38 -39.97 -15.17
CA GLY A 227 -1.47 -40.85 -15.91
C GLY A 227 -1.12 -40.36 -17.33
N GLY A 228 -1.36 -39.09 -17.61
CA GLY A 228 -1.20 -38.46 -18.91
C GLY A 228 -2.36 -38.67 -19.90
N VAL A 229 -2.63 -37.65 -20.71
CA VAL A 229 -3.65 -37.64 -21.79
C VAL A 229 -3.04 -37.01 -23.04
N ALA A 230 -3.37 -37.57 -24.21
CA ALA A 230 -2.96 -37.02 -25.51
C ALA A 230 -4.19 -36.55 -26.32
N ILE A 231 -4.11 -35.34 -26.87
CA ILE A 231 -5.12 -34.74 -27.74
C ILE A 231 -4.44 -34.33 -29.04
N ASP A 232 -4.69 -35.04 -30.12
CA ASP A 232 -4.23 -34.70 -31.46
C ASP A 232 -5.36 -34.04 -32.24
N MET A 233 -5.16 -32.75 -32.55
CA MET A 233 -6.11 -31.90 -33.24
C MET A 233 -5.98 -31.97 -34.77
N ASN A 234 -5.03 -32.75 -35.32
CA ASN A 234 -4.84 -32.99 -36.75
C ASN A 234 -4.84 -31.71 -37.63
N SER A 235 -4.32 -30.61 -37.09
CA SER A 235 -4.28 -29.26 -37.69
C SER A 235 -5.66 -28.71 -38.07
N GLU A 236 -6.71 -29.13 -37.37
CA GLU A 236 -8.07 -28.62 -37.59
C GLU A 236 -8.22 -27.16 -37.12
N ASP A 237 -8.97 -26.35 -37.88
CA ASP A 237 -9.07 -24.91 -37.65
C ASP A 237 -10.09 -24.57 -36.55
N THR A 238 -9.72 -24.74 -35.28
CA THR A 238 -10.62 -24.57 -34.13
C THR A 238 -9.89 -24.15 -32.85
N THR A 239 -10.62 -23.63 -31.86
CA THR A 239 -10.08 -23.37 -30.52
C THR A 239 -10.24 -24.61 -29.65
N LEU A 240 -9.18 -25.06 -28.98
CA LEU A 240 -9.30 -26.16 -28.01
C LEU A 240 -9.61 -25.60 -26.61
N VAL A 241 -10.56 -26.19 -25.91
CA VAL A 241 -10.82 -25.89 -24.49
C VAL A 241 -10.72 -27.14 -23.65
N ILE A 242 -9.89 -27.07 -22.62
CA ILE A 242 -9.56 -28.15 -21.73
C ILE A 242 -10.06 -27.79 -20.34
N ASP A 243 -11.00 -28.58 -19.82
CA ASP A 243 -11.38 -28.54 -18.42
C ASP A 243 -10.63 -29.63 -17.65
N ALA A 244 -9.51 -29.23 -17.02
CA ALA A 244 -8.70 -30.11 -16.21
C ALA A 244 -9.32 -30.24 -14.82
N ASN A 245 -10.01 -31.36 -14.56
CA ASN A 245 -10.74 -31.54 -13.31
C ASN A 245 -9.87 -32.12 -12.18
N THR A 246 -9.01 -33.10 -12.49
CA THR A 246 -8.13 -33.76 -11.49
C THR A 246 -6.87 -34.37 -12.12
N GLY A 247 -5.69 -34.13 -11.53
CA GLY A 247 -4.44 -34.83 -11.84
C GLY A 247 -3.21 -33.92 -11.93
N THR A 248 -2.02 -34.51 -11.86
CA THR A 248 -0.73 -33.77 -11.92
C THR A 248 0.15 -34.20 -13.08
N ASP A 249 -0.30 -35.13 -13.93
CA ASP A 249 0.48 -35.61 -15.07
C ASP A 249 0.24 -34.75 -16.32
N THR A 250 1.04 -35.00 -17.37
CA THR A 250 1.07 -34.18 -18.57
C THR A 250 -0.18 -34.33 -19.45
N ILE A 251 -0.79 -33.21 -19.84
CA ILE A 251 -1.72 -33.12 -20.95
C ILE A 251 -0.92 -32.73 -22.19
N THR A 252 -0.86 -33.59 -23.19
CA THR A 252 -0.13 -33.34 -24.44
C THR A 252 -1.13 -33.00 -25.53
N VAL A 253 -0.99 -31.85 -26.17
CA VAL A 253 -1.77 -31.42 -27.32
C VAL A 253 -0.85 -31.43 -28.54
N THR A 254 -1.19 -32.18 -29.58
CA THR A 254 -0.45 -32.24 -30.84
C THR A 254 -1.25 -31.73 -32.01
N ASP A 255 -0.50 -31.29 -33.03
CA ASP A 255 -1.02 -30.78 -34.29
C ASP A 255 -2.13 -29.73 -34.09
N LEU A 256 -1.96 -28.81 -33.15
CA LEU A 256 -2.91 -27.72 -32.96
C LEU A 256 -2.83 -26.73 -34.14
N GLY A 257 -3.94 -26.59 -34.85
CA GLY A 257 -4.09 -25.68 -36.01
C GLY A 257 -4.39 -24.23 -35.62
N ALA A 258 -4.72 -23.41 -36.62
CA ALA A 258 -5.20 -22.05 -36.37
C ALA A 258 -6.62 -22.08 -35.78
N LYS A 259 -7.03 -21.08 -35.01
CA LYS A 259 -8.44 -20.98 -34.60
C LYS A 259 -9.33 -20.65 -35.80
N ASN A 260 -10.60 -21.04 -35.73
CA ASN A 260 -11.55 -20.75 -36.80
C ASN A 260 -11.56 -19.24 -37.15
N GLY A 261 -11.50 -18.95 -38.45
CA GLY A 261 -11.43 -17.57 -38.96
C GLY A 261 -10.07 -16.88 -38.86
N SER A 262 -9.04 -17.56 -38.34
CA SER A 262 -7.64 -17.11 -38.39
C SER A 262 -6.79 -17.99 -39.32
N THR A 263 -5.67 -17.44 -39.78
CA THR A 263 -4.68 -18.18 -40.59
C THR A 263 -3.29 -18.24 -39.94
N ASP A 264 -3.10 -17.46 -38.87
CA ASP A 264 -1.81 -17.24 -38.21
C ASP A 264 -1.86 -17.35 -36.68
N THR A 265 -3.04 -17.60 -36.10
CA THR A 265 -3.24 -17.68 -34.65
C THR A 265 -3.80 -19.05 -34.25
N ALA A 266 -3.07 -19.80 -33.42
CA ALA A 266 -3.63 -20.95 -32.70
C ALA A 266 -4.22 -20.48 -31.36
N ALA A 267 -5.23 -21.19 -30.85
CA ALA A 267 -5.87 -20.83 -29.58
C ALA A 267 -6.22 -22.04 -28.72
N LEU A 268 -5.96 -21.93 -27.42
CA LEU A 268 -6.27 -22.93 -26.41
C LEU A 268 -6.70 -22.26 -25.11
N THR A 269 -7.76 -22.75 -24.47
CA THR A 269 -8.11 -22.37 -23.08
C THR A 269 -7.97 -23.58 -22.17
N ALA A 270 -7.34 -23.39 -21.01
CA ALA A 270 -7.22 -24.42 -19.98
C ALA A 270 -7.79 -23.90 -18.65
N SER A 271 -8.78 -24.61 -18.11
CA SER A 271 -9.33 -24.37 -16.78
C SER A 271 -8.88 -25.46 -15.80
N GLY A 272 -8.62 -25.07 -14.55
CA GLY A 272 -8.39 -26.01 -13.45
C GLY A 272 -7.06 -26.80 -13.51
N LEU A 273 -6.04 -26.29 -14.22
CA LEU A 273 -4.73 -26.93 -14.22
C LEU A 273 -4.20 -27.02 -12.79
N ALA A 274 -3.90 -28.22 -12.31
CA ALA A 274 -3.45 -28.41 -10.93
C ALA A 274 -1.97 -28.03 -10.76
N ALA A 275 -1.58 -27.73 -9.53
CA ALA A 275 -0.17 -27.53 -9.17
C ALA A 275 0.70 -28.74 -9.60
N GLY A 276 1.80 -28.47 -10.29
CA GLY A 276 2.72 -29.48 -10.83
C GLY A 276 2.23 -30.16 -12.12
N GLN A 277 1.02 -29.88 -12.60
CA GLN A 277 0.53 -30.39 -13.88
C GLN A 277 1.23 -29.69 -15.05
N ARG A 278 1.50 -30.42 -16.12
CA ARG A 278 2.10 -29.87 -17.35
C ARG A 278 1.11 -29.92 -18.51
N LEU A 279 0.90 -28.78 -19.16
CA LEU A 279 0.26 -28.66 -20.47
C LEU A 279 1.36 -28.49 -21.51
N ASP A 280 1.50 -29.47 -22.40
CA ASP A 280 2.53 -29.53 -23.46
C ASP A 280 1.84 -29.40 -24.81
N VAL A 281 2.07 -28.28 -25.52
CA VAL A 281 1.34 -27.92 -26.73
C VAL A 281 2.27 -27.85 -27.92
N ALA A 282 1.96 -28.65 -28.93
CA ALA A 282 2.61 -28.67 -30.22
C ALA A 282 1.70 -28.02 -31.27
N VAL A 283 2.09 -26.82 -31.71
CA VAL A 283 1.41 -26.09 -32.80
C VAL A 283 2.01 -26.52 -34.13
N VAL A 284 1.15 -26.75 -35.13
CA VAL A 284 1.58 -27.17 -36.47
C VAL A 284 0.96 -26.28 -37.54
N GLY A 285 1.82 -25.78 -38.44
CA GLY A 285 1.43 -24.92 -39.55
C GLY A 285 2.45 -23.82 -39.79
N ALA A 286 3.04 -23.77 -41.00
CA ALA A 286 4.14 -22.86 -41.31
C ALA A 286 3.78 -21.35 -41.25
N SER A 287 2.50 -21.01 -41.08
CA SER A 287 2.00 -19.64 -40.97
C SER A 287 1.57 -19.24 -39.56
N VAL A 288 1.50 -20.17 -38.60
CA VAL A 288 1.12 -19.84 -37.22
C VAL A 288 2.30 -19.15 -36.54
N THR A 289 2.09 -17.91 -36.13
CA THR A 289 3.10 -17.06 -35.45
C THR A 289 2.58 -16.47 -34.16
N LYS A 290 1.26 -16.57 -33.93
CA LYS A 290 0.55 -16.09 -32.75
C LYS A 290 -0.09 -17.26 -32.00
N PHE A 291 -0.10 -17.16 -30.68
CA PHE A 291 -0.79 -18.11 -29.82
C PHE A 291 -1.67 -17.35 -28.82
N GLU A 292 -2.92 -17.76 -28.67
CA GLU A 292 -3.83 -17.26 -27.63
C GLU A 292 -4.07 -18.34 -26.58
N LEU A 293 -3.62 -18.08 -25.35
CA LEU A 293 -3.76 -18.96 -24.19
C LEU A 293 -4.79 -18.36 -23.22
N GLY A 294 -5.91 -19.04 -23.02
CA GLY A 294 -6.84 -18.76 -21.93
C GLY A 294 -6.48 -19.57 -20.69
N LEU A 295 -6.44 -18.94 -19.52
CA LEU A 295 -6.22 -19.60 -18.24
C LEU A 295 -7.36 -19.28 -17.28
N GLU A 296 -7.85 -20.29 -16.59
CA GLU A 296 -8.85 -20.16 -15.53
C GLU A 296 -8.48 -21.01 -14.31
N ASN A 297 -8.18 -20.35 -13.18
CA ASN A 297 -7.74 -20.99 -11.94
C ASN A 297 -6.58 -21.99 -12.14
N ALA A 298 -5.63 -21.66 -13.02
CA ALA A 298 -4.51 -22.53 -13.35
C ALA A 298 -3.41 -22.39 -12.30
N GLY A 299 -3.15 -23.44 -11.51
CA GLY A 299 -2.10 -23.39 -10.49
C GLY A 299 -2.51 -22.74 -9.17
N ASP A 300 -3.81 -22.64 -8.85
CA ASP A 300 -4.34 -22.03 -7.61
C ASP A 300 -3.69 -22.56 -6.29
N ALA A 301 -3.17 -23.79 -6.28
CA ALA A 301 -2.47 -24.37 -5.11
C ALA A 301 -0.93 -24.43 -5.26
N GLY A 302 -0.38 -23.71 -6.24
CA GLY A 302 1.02 -23.69 -6.65
C GLY A 302 1.20 -23.89 -8.16
N THR A 303 2.43 -23.73 -8.65
CA THR A 303 2.71 -23.56 -10.08
C THR A 303 2.33 -24.74 -11.00
N ALA A 304 1.53 -24.47 -12.05
CA ALA A 304 1.37 -25.35 -13.21
C ALA A 304 2.43 -25.05 -14.29
N THR A 305 2.65 -25.94 -15.25
CA THR A 305 3.61 -25.71 -16.35
C THR A 305 2.89 -25.67 -17.69
N VAL A 306 3.17 -24.66 -18.51
CA VAL A 306 2.73 -24.55 -19.89
C VAL A 306 3.96 -24.52 -20.80
N ASP A 307 4.01 -25.44 -21.77
CA ASP A 307 5.09 -25.54 -22.75
C ASP A 307 4.53 -25.37 -24.16
N LEU A 308 5.01 -24.34 -24.86
CA LEU A 308 4.60 -23.98 -26.22
C LEU A 308 5.72 -24.20 -27.25
N ASP A 309 6.84 -24.82 -26.86
CA ASP A 309 8.02 -25.01 -27.72
C ASP A 309 8.08 -26.39 -28.41
N ASN A 310 6.98 -27.13 -28.37
CA ASN A 310 6.93 -28.47 -28.94
C ASN A 310 6.45 -28.44 -30.40
N GLY A 311 6.97 -27.56 -31.27
CA GLY A 311 6.48 -27.51 -32.66
C GLY A 311 6.93 -26.29 -33.45
N VAL A 312 5.96 -25.55 -33.98
CA VAL A 312 6.18 -24.20 -34.48
C VAL A 312 6.09 -23.22 -33.31
N ASP A 313 7.24 -22.67 -32.91
CA ASP A 313 7.32 -21.79 -31.75
C ASP A 313 6.67 -20.42 -32.07
N PRO A 314 5.64 -19.99 -31.31
CA PRO A 314 4.99 -18.71 -31.55
C PRO A 314 5.91 -17.55 -31.18
N THR A 315 5.92 -16.50 -31.99
CA THR A 315 6.65 -15.25 -31.71
C THR A 315 5.85 -14.26 -30.88
N GLN A 316 4.51 -14.37 -30.93
CA GLN A 316 3.56 -13.52 -30.19
C GLN A 316 2.64 -14.42 -29.37
N VAL A 317 2.59 -14.23 -28.06
CA VAL A 317 1.66 -14.97 -27.19
C VAL A 317 0.74 -13.98 -26.48
N THR A 318 -0.56 -14.25 -26.49
CA THR A 318 -1.54 -13.55 -25.67
C THR A 318 -2.04 -14.49 -24.59
N ILE A 319 -1.92 -14.12 -23.32
CA ILE A 319 -2.50 -14.81 -22.18
C ILE A 319 -3.74 -14.04 -21.73
N THR A 320 -4.88 -14.72 -21.60
CA THR A 320 -6.11 -14.16 -21.03
C THR A 320 -6.48 -14.91 -19.77
N THR A 321 -6.49 -14.22 -18.63
CA THR A 321 -6.78 -14.81 -17.32
C THR A 321 -8.23 -14.58 -16.91
N SER A 322 -8.77 -15.57 -16.20
CA SER A 322 -10.12 -15.54 -15.64
C SER A 322 -10.18 -16.44 -14.41
N GLY A 323 -11.33 -16.45 -13.74
CA GLY A 323 -11.53 -17.21 -12.52
C GLY A 323 -11.55 -16.34 -11.27
N SER A 324 -11.70 -16.99 -10.12
CA SER A 324 -11.74 -16.33 -8.81
C SER A 324 -10.48 -16.57 -7.97
N ALA A 325 -9.56 -17.36 -8.52
CA ALA A 325 -8.29 -17.75 -7.92
C ALA A 325 -7.14 -17.28 -8.80
N ASP A 326 -5.96 -17.24 -8.18
CA ASP A 326 -4.71 -16.83 -8.80
C ASP A 326 -4.31 -17.86 -9.88
N ASN A 327 -3.67 -17.37 -10.94
CA ASN A 327 -3.10 -18.22 -11.97
C ASN A 327 -1.58 -18.24 -11.83
N ASP A 328 -1.00 -19.37 -11.45
CA ASP A 328 0.44 -19.52 -11.24
C ASP A 328 1.03 -20.49 -12.27
N ILE A 329 1.85 -19.97 -13.19
CA ILE A 329 2.44 -20.79 -14.25
C ILE A 329 3.96 -20.66 -14.37
N ALA A 330 4.58 -21.74 -14.80
CA ALA A 330 5.86 -21.75 -15.49
C ALA A 330 5.59 -21.85 -17.00
N LEU A 331 6.19 -20.97 -17.79
CA LEU A 331 6.02 -20.88 -19.24
C LEU A 331 7.32 -21.20 -19.99
N THR A 332 7.22 -21.99 -21.04
CA THR A 332 8.31 -22.25 -22.00
C THR A 332 7.84 -21.84 -23.40
N ALA A 333 8.51 -20.85 -23.99
CA ALA A 333 8.20 -20.25 -25.29
C ALA A 333 9.45 -19.52 -25.84
N ASN A 334 10.45 -20.29 -26.29
CA ASN A 334 11.79 -19.85 -26.66
C ASN A 334 11.83 -18.80 -27.78
N ALA A 335 10.88 -18.83 -28.72
CA ALA A 335 10.82 -17.89 -29.84
C ALA A 335 9.96 -16.65 -29.57
N MET A 336 9.28 -16.57 -28.43
CA MET A 336 8.38 -15.47 -28.10
C MET A 336 9.17 -14.17 -27.91
N THR A 337 8.83 -13.15 -28.69
CA THR A 337 9.37 -11.79 -28.55
C THR A 337 8.40 -10.86 -27.85
N ASP A 338 7.11 -11.08 -28.06
CA ASP A 338 6.04 -10.20 -27.59
C ASP A 338 5.04 -11.01 -26.74
N LEU A 339 4.83 -10.59 -25.50
CA LEU A 339 3.85 -11.16 -24.58
C LEU A 339 2.74 -10.14 -24.33
N THR A 340 1.49 -10.51 -24.59
CA THR A 340 0.31 -9.72 -24.20
C THR A 340 -0.43 -10.42 -23.07
N ILE A 341 -0.79 -9.71 -22.01
CA ILE A 341 -1.58 -10.25 -20.89
C ILE A 341 -2.88 -9.44 -20.78
N LYS A 342 -4.00 -10.14 -20.57
CA LYS A 342 -5.33 -9.56 -20.40
C LYS A 342 -6.10 -10.37 -19.38
N GLY A 343 -7.23 -9.84 -18.92
CA GLY A 343 -8.13 -10.56 -18.03
C GLY A 343 -8.21 -9.94 -16.66
N SER A 344 -9.03 -10.53 -15.81
CA SER A 344 -9.39 -9.96 -14.51
C SER A 344 -8.94 -10.80 -13.33
N ALA A 345 -8.26 -11.92 -13.57
CA ALA A 345 -7.72 -12.77 -12.53
C ALA A 345 -6.21 -12.59 -12.47
N ASP A 346 -5.67 -12.78 -11.28
CA ASP A 346 -4.26 -12.55 -10.98
C ASP A 346 -3.39 -13.58 -11.72
N LEU A 347 -2.14 -13.21 -12.00
CA LEU A 347 -1.19 -14.03 -12.75
C LEU A 347 0.23 -13.90 -12.21
N GLU A 348 0.81 -15.03 -11.77
CA GLU A 348 2.25 -15.18 -11.58
C GLU A 348 2.86 -15.97 -12.75
N ILE A 349 3.88 -15.38 -13.40
CA ILE A 349 4.79 -16.13 -14.28
C ILE A 349 6.10 -16.35 -13.53
N THR A 350 6.27 -17.54 -12.98
CA THR A 350 7.40 -17.91 -12.12
C THR A 350 8.76 -17.95 -12.83
N ASN A 351 8.77 -17.95 -14.16
CA ASN A 351 10.00 -17.89 -14.94
C ASN A 351 10.45 -16.44 -15.16
N THR A 352 11.76 -16.23 -15.21
CA THR A 352 12.31 -14.93 -15.61
C THR A 352 12.17 -14.73 -17.12
N LEU A 353 11.34 -13.78 -17.51
CA LEU A 353 11.12 -13.31 -18.88
C LEU A 353 12.41 -12.62 -19.39
N GLY A 354 12.85 -12.95 -20.60
CA GLY A 354 14.17 -12.53 -21.10
C GLY A 354 15.35 -13.41 -20.63
N ALA A 355 15.07 -14.57 -20.04
CA ALA A 355 16.10 -15.53 -19.63
C ALA A 355 15.69 -16.99 -19.93
N ALA A 356 16.67 -17.91 -19.87
CA ALA A 356 16.47 -19.35 -20.08
C ALA A 356 15.56 -19.71 -21.28
N ASN A 357 14.36 -20.22 -21.02
CA ASN A 357 13.40 -20.66 -22.03
C ASN A 357 12.54 -19.51 -22.63
N LEU A 358 12.83 -18.26 -22.25
CA LEU A 358 12.10 -17.04 -22.60
C LEU A 358 13.07 -15.92 -23.01
N THR A 359 14.25 -16.27 -23.55
CA THR A 359 15.34 -15.32 -23.86
C THR A 359 15.04 -14.31 -24.96
N ALA A 360 14.09 -14.61 -25.85
CA ALA A 360 13.76 -13.75 -26.98
C ALA A 360 12.82 -12.60 -26.63
N ILE A 361 12.18 -12.62 -25.44
CA ILE A 361 11.20 -11.60 -25.05
C ILE A 361 11.88 -10.24 -24.92
N THR A 362 11.29 -9.26 -25.59
CA THR A 362 11.68 -7.86 -25.50
C THR A 362 10.53 -6.94 -25.09
N ASP A 363 9.28 -7.37 -25.28
CA ASP A 363 8.09 -6.56 -25.09
C ASP A 363 7.01 -7.32 -24.29
N ILE A 364 6.50 -6.69 -23.24
CA ILE A 364 5.39 -7.18 -22.42
C ILE A 364 4.33 -6.09 -22.37
N ASN A 365 3.11 -6.42 -22.80
CA ASN A 365 1.97 -5.51 -22.78
C ASN A 365 0.80 -6.13 -22.01
N ALA A 366 0.54 -5.59 -20.82
CA ALA A 366 -0.53 -5.98 -19.94
C ALA A 366 -1.46 -4.82 -19.56
N ALA A 367 -1.44 -3.69 -20.30
CA ALA A 367 -2.23 -2.48 -20.05
C ALA A 367 -3.76 -2.67 -19.95
N THR A 368 -4.26 -3.85 -20.34
CA THR A 368 -5.70 -4.19 -20.29
C THR A 368 -6.02 -5.29 -19.27
N ALA A 369 -5.01 -5.77 -18.54
CA ALA A 369 -5.19 -6.64 -17.39
C ALA A 369 -5.69 -5.82 -16.18
N THR A 370 -6.57 -6.41 -15.38
CA THR A 370 -7.10 -5.77 -14.18
C THR A 370 -6.89 -6.60 -12.90
N GLY A 371 -6.37 -7.82 -13.04
CA GLY A 371 -5.88 -8.62 -11.91
C GLY A 371 -4.42 -8.28 -11.64
N ASP A 372 -3.96 -8.64 -10.45
CA ASP A 372 -2.59 -8.39 -10.00
C ASP A 372 -1.60 -9.30 -10.75
N LEU A 373 -0.48 -8.73 -11.21
CA LEU A 373 0.54 -9.43 -11.98
C LEU A 373 1.85 -9.52 -11.20
N GLU A 374 2.40 -10.72 -11.07
CA GLU A 374 3.75 -10.92 -10.53
C GLU A 374 4.68 -11.49 -11.61
N LEU A 375 5.59 -10.64 -12.09
CA LEU A 375 6.48 -10.96 -13.21
C LEU A 375 7.94 -10.75 -12.82
N SER A 376 8.81 -11.66 -13.25
CA SER A 376 10.26 -11.49 -13.18
C SER A 376 10.84 -11.24 -14.57
N VAL A 377 11.64 -10.20 -14.73
CA VAL A 377 12.29 -9.84 -16.00
C VAL A 377 13.81 -9.79 -15.88
N ASN A 378 14.48 -10.06 -16.99
CA ASN A 378 15.91 -9.82 -17.19
C ASN A 378 16.11 -8.48 -17.94
N ALA A 379 17.34 -7.96 -17.93
CA ALA A 379 17.72 -6.70 -18.55
C ALA A 379 17.54 -6.62 -20.08
N THR A 380 17.20 -7.74 -20.74
CA THR A 380 16.92 -7.79 -22.19
C THR A 380 15.50 -7.39 -22.55
N VAL A 381 14.55 -7.48 -21.60
CA VAL A 381 13.18 -6.97 -21.78
C VAL A 381 13.27 -5.45 -21.80
N GLN A 382 12.82 -4.81 -22.88
CA GLN A 382 12.98 -3.36 -23.08
C GLN A 382 11.72 -2.60 -22.67
N THR A 383 10.56 -3.16 -22.95
CA THR A 383 9.26 -2.52 -22.71
C THR A 383 8.40 -3.42 -21.84
N VAL A 384 7.83 -2.83 -20.79
CA VAL A 384 6.87 -3.47 -19.90
C VAL A 384 5.77 -2.45 -19.62
N ASP A 385 4.54 -2.81 -19.93
CA ASP A 385 3.35 -2.02 -19.62
C ASP A 385 2.43 -2.91 -18.78
N LEU A 386 2.21 -2.55 -17.53
CA LEU A 386 1.43 -3.32 -16.57
C LEU A 386 -0.01 -2.81 -16.50
N GLY A 387 -0.85 -3.49 -15.73
CA GLY A 387 -2.30 -3.38 -15.80
C GLY A 387 -2.88 -2.33 -14.85
N THR A 388 -4.09 -2.59 -14.37
CA THR A 388 -4.68 -1.82 -13.26
C THR A 388 -4.66 -2.57 -11.93
N GLY A 389 -3.91 -3.68 -11.87
CA GLY A 389 -3.72 -4.45 -10.65
C GLY A 389 -2.70 -3.78 -9.73
N ASN A 390 -2.45 -4.34 -8.55
CA ASN A 390 -1.27 -3.99 -7.77
C ASN A 390 -0.12 -4.89 -8.22
N ASP A 391 0.58 -4.46 -9.24
CA ASP A 391 1.51 -5.31 -9.97
C ASP A 391 2.91 -5.29 -9.34
N THR A 392 3.62 -6.41 -9.44
CA THR A 392 5.01 -6.57 -8.97
C THR A 392 5.92 -6.95 -10.13
N LEU A 393 6.87 -6.08 -10.43
CA LEU A 393 7.91 -6.31 -11.43
C LEU A 393 9.27 -6.52 -10.77
N ASN A 394 9.76 -7.77 -10.84
CA ASN A 394 11.07 -8.16 -10.33
C ASN A 394 12.14 -8.06 -11.44
N VAL A 395 13.01 -7.06 -11.36
CA VAL A 395 14.13 -6.86 -12.29
C VAL A 395 15.39 -7.57 -11.76
N THR A 396 15.69 -8.73 -12.34
CA THR A 396 16.67 -9.69 -11.81
C THR A 396 18.14 -9.37 -12.11
N GLN A 397 18.40 -8.42 -13.02
CA GLN A 397 19.75 -7.99 -13.41
C GLN A 397 19.81 -6.47 -13.60
N ALA A 398 21.02 -5.92 -13.66
CA ALA A 398 21.20 -4.50 -13.95
C ALA A 398 20.62 -4.15 -15.32
N MET A 399 19.73 -3.16 -15.34
CA MET A 399 19.10 -2.64 -16.54
C MET A 399 20.14 -2.10 -17.55
N THR A 400 19.77 -2.11 -18.82
CA THR A 400 20.55 -1.53 -19.93
C THR A 400 19.88 -0.23 -20.38
N ALA A 401 20.41 0.47 -21.37
CA ALA A 401 19.80 1.74 -21.78
C ALA A 401 18.53 1.53 -22.62
N ASN A 402 17.59 2.47 -22.52
CA ASN A 402 16.32 2.58 -23.26
C ASN A 402 15.20 1.63 -22.78
N HIS A 403 15.14 1.36 -21.48
CA HIS A 403 13.98 0.74 -20.87
C HIS A 403 12.78 1.68 -20.83
N ALA A 404 11.57 1.14 -20.97
CA ALA A 404 10.31 1.85 -20.76
C ALA A 404 9.36 0.93 -19.98
N TYR A 405 9.34 1.13 -18.66
CA TYR A 405 8.53 0.33 -17.74
C TYR A 405 7.43 1.22 -17.15
N ASP A 406 6.18 0.81 -17.34
CA ASP A 406 4.99 1.47 -16.79
C ASP A 406 4.30 0.46 -15.85
N GLY A 407 4.13 0.85 -14.59
CA GLY A 407 3.42 0.05 -13.58
C GLY A 407 1.91 0.04 -13.79
N GLY A 408 1.37 0.98 -14.58
CA GLY A 408 -0.07 1.08 -14.78
C GLY A 408 -0.79 1.74 -13.61
N ASP A 409 -2.08 1.50 -13.47
CA ASP A 409 -2.85 2.14 -12.39
C ASP A 409 -2.95 1.18 -11.19
N GLY A 410 -2.27 1.46 -10.09
CA GLY A 410 -2.30 0.53 -8.96
C GLY A 410 -1.52 1.05 -7.78
N THR A 411 -1.14 0.14 -6.87
CA THR A 411 0.03 0.35 -6.02
C THR A 411 1.11 -0.62 -6.46
N ASP A 412 1.93 -0.17 -7.39
CA ASP A 412 2.86 -1.05 -8.11
C ASP A 412 4.24 -1.09 -7.44
N VAL A 413 4.89 -2.26 -7.53
CA VAL A 413 6.20 -2.52 -6.92
C VAL A 413 7.24 -2.80 -8.01
N LEU A 414 8.27 -1.95 -8.06
CA LEU A 414 9.47 -2.23 -8.84
C LEU A 414 10.57 -2.78 -7.92
N ALA A 415 10.79 -4.09 -7.99
CA ALA A 415 11.83 -4.76 -7.22
C ALA A 415 13.13 -4.85 -8.04
N LEU A 416 14.20 -4.27 -7.50
CA LEU A 416 15.47 -4.05 -8.20
C LEU A 416 16.59 -4.92 -7.61
N ALA A 417 17.18 -5.78 -8.44
CA ALA A 417 18.41 -6.48 -8.09
C ALA A 417 19.66 -5.56 -8.09
N ALA A 418 19.60 -4.45 -8.83
CA ALA A 418 20.64 -3.43 -8.91
C ALA A 418 20.00 -2.05 -9.06
N GLY A 419 20.71 -0.99 -8.68
CA GLY A 419 20.21 0.39 -8.77
C GLY A 419 19.77 0.84 -10.16
N ILE A 420 19.01 1.94 -10.21
CA ILE A 420 18.41 2.54 -11.41
C ILE A 420 18.84 4.02 -11.55
N ASN A 421 19.06 4.48 -12.79
CA ASN A 421 19.40 5.88 -13.09
C ASN A 421 18.86 6.35 -14.45
N ALA A 422 18.83 7.68 -14.67
CA ALA A 422 18.23 8.29 -15.86
C ALA A 422 18.85 7.86 -17.19
N ALA A 423 20.06 7.28 -17.18
CA ALA A 423 20.67 6.74 -18.39
C ALA A 423 20.10 5.37 -18.81
N LEU A 424 19.30 4.73 -17.95
CA LEU A 424 18.75 3.39 -18.17
C LEU A 424 17.40 3.42 -18.89
N GLY A 425 16.60 4.47 -18.75
CA GLY A 425 15.30 4.56 -19.43
C GLY A 425 14.30 5.44 -18.71
N ASN A 426 13.04 5.33 -19.12
CA ASN A 426 11.90 5.96 -18.46
C ASN A 426 11.16 4.92 -17.63
N VAL A 427 10.82 5.26 -16.40
CA VAL A 427 9.96 4.44 -15.56
C VAL A 427 8.78 5.30 -15.12
N ASP A 428 7.57 4.75 -15.15
CA ASP A 428 6.37 5.48 -14.74
C ASP A 428 5.48 4.61 -13.86
N LYS A 429 4.69 5.27 -13.02
CA LYS A 429 3.65 4.69 -12.16
C LYS A 429 4.07 3.48 -11.33
N PHE A 430 5.24 3.55 -10.71
CA PHE A 430 5.62 2.65 -9.63
C PHE A 430 5.66 3.42 -8.31
N GLU A 431 4.76 3.12 -7.38
CA GLU A 431 4.68 3.83 -6.10
C GLU A 431 5.68 3.31 -5.07
N THR A 432 6.17 2.08 -5.25
CA THR A 432 7.09 1.40 -4.33
C THR A 432 8.31 0.86 -5.06
N ILE A 433 9.50 1.19 -4.55
CA ILE A 433 10.77 0.59 -5.00
C ILE A 433 11.28 -0.35 -3.94
N SER A 434 11.62 -1.59 -4.32
CA SER A 434 12.18 -2.59 -3.40
C SER A 434 13.61 -2.94 -3.79
N THR A 435 14.55 -2.96 -2.83
CA THR A 435 15.95 -3.33 -3.06
C THR A 435 16.51 -4.12 -1.87
N ALA A 436 17.34 -5.12 -2.13
CA ALA A 436 18.00 -5.92 -1.08
C ALA A 436 19.53 -5.78 -1.06
N GLY A 437 20.11 -5.14 -2.08
CA GLY A 437 21.55 -4.96 -2.26
C GLY A 437 21.96 -3.50 -2.27
N ALA A 438 23.27 -3.26 -2.41
CA ALA A 438 23.77 -1.91 -2.60
C ALA A 438 23.25 -1.37 -3.94
N SER A 439 22.61 -0.21 -3.88
CA SER A 439 21.92 0.37 -5.03
C SER A 439 22.02 1.89 -5.01
N THR A 440 21.82 2.48 -6.18
CA THR A 440 21.55 3.90 -6.35
C THR A 440 20.19 3.99 -7.01
N ILE A 441 19.27 4.74 -6.41
CA ILE A 441 17.94 5.02 -6.93
C ILE A 441 17.94 6.51 -7.23
N ASP A 442 17.78 6.82 -8.51
CA ASP A 442 17.69 8.17 -9.03
C ASP A 442 16.21 8.47 -9.32
N PHE A 443 15.62 9.40 -8.57
CA PHE A 443 14.19 9.69 -8.69
C PHE A 443 13.84 10.46 -9.99
N ASP A 444 14.81 11.09 -10.68
CA ASP A 444 14.59 11.75 -11.98
C ASP A 444 14.20 10.75 -13.10
N VAL A 445 14.37 9.45 -12.86
CA VAL A 445 13.94 8.38 -13.77
C VAL A 445 12.40 8.26 -13.83
N PHE A 446 11.73 8.66 -12.74
CA PHE A 446 10.32 8.40 -12.55
C PHE A 446 9.48 9.60 -13.00
N ASP A 447 8.57 9.38 -13.95
CA ASP A 447 7.65 10.43 -14.39
C ASP A 447 6.52 10.68 -13.36
N SER A 448 6.23 9.68 -12.52
CA SER A 448 5.30 9.74 -11.38
C SER A 448 6.03 9.63 -10.03
N ALA A 449 5.43 10.19 -8.99
CA ALA A 449 6.05 10.27 -7.67
C ALA A 449 6.11 8.89 -6.99
N VAL A 450 7.33 8.45 -6.67
CA VAL A 450 7.56 7.31 -5.78
C VAL A 450 7.24 7.73 -4.33
N SER A 451 6.46 6.91 -3.64
CA SER A 451 6.04 7.19 -2.26
C SER A 451 6.82 6.39 -1.21
N THR A 452 7.30 5.21 -1.59
CA THR A 452 7.89 4.23 -0.68
C THR A 452 9.16 3.61 -1.26
N VAL A 453 10.19 3.44 -0.42
CA VAL A 453 11.37 2.62 -0.71
C VAL A 453 11.54 1.57 0.38
N ASP A 454 11.51 0.30 -0.02
CA ASP A 454 11.76 -0.83 0.85
C ASP A 454 13.20 -1.34 0.68
N VAL A 455 14.00 -1.20 1.74
CA VAL A 455 15.37 -1.69 1.81
C VAL A 455 15.40 -2.97 2.61
N ASN A 456 15.44 -4.10 1.91
CA ASN A 456 15.29 -5.47 2.40
C ASN A 456 16.62 -6.14 2.83
N GLY A 457 17.72 -5.39 2.91
CA GLY A 457 19.03 -5.92 3.28
C GLY A 457 19.97 -4.89 3.89
N ALA A 458 21.01 -5.39 4.57
CA ALA A 458 22.09 -4.57 5.12
C ALA A 458 22.98 -4.04 3.98
N ALA A 459 22.59 -2.90 3.41
CA ALA A 459 23.25 -2.31 2.25
C ALA A 459 23.26 -0.78 2.32
N THR A 460 24.16 -0.18 1.53
CA THR A 460 24.11 1.25 1.24
C THR A 460 23.20 1.48 0.04
N VAL A 461 22.16 2.29 0.23
CA VAL A 461 21.20 2.70 -0.78
C VAL A 461 21.33 4.21 -0.93
N ASN A 462 21.81 4.64 -2.10
CA ASN A 462 21.91 6.05 -2.45
C ASN A 462 20.57 6.49 -3.07
N LEU A 463 19.97 7.52 -2.52
CA LEU A 463 18.68 8.09 -2.89
C LEU A 463 18.94 9.48 -3.48
N ASN A 464 19.02 9.56 -4.81
CA ASN A 464 19.41 10.77 -5.54
C ASN A 464 18.20 11.49 -6.12
N ASP A 465 18.34 12.80 -6.30
CA ASP A 465 17.34 13.64 -6.99
C ASP A 465 15.92 13.54 -6.41
N LEU A 466 15.84 13.35 -5.09
CA LEU A 466 14.59 13.34 -4.36
C LEU A 466 13.88 14.71 -4.46
N ASP A 467 12.69 14.72 -5.04
CA ASP A 467 11.80 15.88 -5.16
C ASP A 467 10.48 15.72 -4.39
N VAL A 468 10.27 14.55 -3.78
CA VAL A 468 9.08 14.21 -2.99
C VAL A 468 9.31 14.52 -1.51
N ASP A 469 8.45 15.37 -0.94
CA ASP A 469 8.39 15.58 0.50
C ASP A 469 7.72 14.39 1.18
N ASN A 470 8.26 13.92 2.31
CA ASN A 470 7.76 12.77 3.10
C ASN A 470 7.88 11.39 2.43
N LEU A 471 8.93 11.15 1.63
CA LEU A 471 9.31 9.80 1.22
C LEU A 471 9.34 8.87 2.44
N LEU A 472 8.67 7.73 2.36
CA LEU A 472 8.75 6.68 3.36
C LEU A 472 9.82 5.67 2.96
N VAL A 473 10.82 5.48 3.82
CA VAL A 473 11.84 4.45 3.65
C VAL A 473 11.65 3.39 4.71
N THR A 474 11.29 2.17 4.33
CA THR A 474 11.29 1.02 5.23
C THR A 474 12.66 0.39 5.18
N ALA A 475 13.40 0.39 6.28
CA ALA A 475 14.75 -0.11 6.34
C ALA A 475 14.86 -1.29 7.29
N VAL A 476 15.18 -2.47 6.72
CA VAL A 476 15.54 -3.64 7.51
C VAL A 476 17.06 -3.69 7.71
N ASN A 477 17.49 -4.25 8.85
CA ASN A 477 18.86 -4.71 9.08
C ASN A 477 20.02 -3.71 8.81
N SER A 478 20.18 -2.62 9.58
CA SER A 478 21.41 -1.78 9.53
C SER A 478 21.73 -1.20 8.15
N ALA A 479 20.70 -0.88 7.37
CA ALA A 479 20.85 -0.19 6.09
C ALA A 479 21.51 1.19 6.28
N VAL A 480 22.26 1.62 5.26
CA VAL A 480 22.79 2.98 5.14
C VAL A 480 21.99 3.69 4.06
N LEU A 481 21.24 4.70 4.47
CA LEU A 481 20.43 5.54 3.59
C LEU A 481 21.26 6.79 3.29
N ASP A 482 21.75 6.88 2.06
CA ASP A 482 22.59 7.98 1.60
C ASP A 482 21.77 8.92 0.72
N PHE A 483 21.60 10.17 1.16
CA PHE A 483 20.88 11.23 0.47
C PHE A 483 21.83 12.30 -0.09
N ASP A 484 23.16 12.09 -0.09
CA ASP A 484 24.18 13.07 -0.50
C ASP A 484 24.06 13.50 -1.98
N GLY A 485 23.44 12.66 -2.81
CA GLY A 485 23.20 12.94 -4.23
C GLY A 485 21.92 13.75 -4.52
N THR A 486 21.17 14.20 -3.52
CA THR A 486 19.93 14.96 -3.73
C THR A 486 20.22 16.41 -4.16
N ALA A 487 20.12 16.70 -5.46
CA ALA A 487 20.14 18.08 -5.96
C ALA A 487 18.75 18.74 -6.03
N GLY A 488 17.69 18.01 -5.63
CA GLY A 488 16.31 18.46 -5.62
C GLY A 488 16.00 19.46 -4.52
N ALA A 489 15.40 20.60 -4.87
CA ALA A 489 14.89 21.56 -3.90
C ALA A 489 13.51 21.11 -3.41
N GLY A 490 13.33 20.85 -2.11
CA GLY A 490 11.98 20.74 -1.53
C GLY A 490 11.74 19.66 -0.48
N VAL A 491 12.67 18.74 -0.24
CA VAL A 491 12.54 17.73 0.81
C VAL A 491 12.90 18.37 2.15
N ASN A 492 11.96 18.46 3.08
CA ASN A 492 12.27 18.98 4.43
C ASN A 492 12.28 17.88 5.48
N ASN A 493 11.72 16.71 5.17
CA ASN A 493 11.71 15.57 6.07
C ASN A 493 11.66 14.25 5.30
N VAL A 494 12.43 13.26 5.78
CA VAL A 494 12.35 11.86 5.36
C VAL A 494 11.77 11.01 6.49
N ARG A 495 10.84 10.11 6.17
CA ARG A 495 10.25 9.19 7.17
C ARG A 495 10.88 7.82 7.03
N ILE A 496 11.37 7.27 8.13
CA ILE A 496 12.09 6.00 8.14
C ILE A 496 11.38 5.04 9.09
N THR A 497 10.90 3.91 8.58
CA THR A 497 10.48 2.78 9.41
C THR A 497 11.69 1.87 9.63
N GLN A 498 12.20 1.84 10.85
CA GLN A 498 13.33 0.99 11.23
C GLN A 498 12.85 -0.36 11.77
N GLU A 499 12.91 -1.39 10.93
CA GLU A 499 12.59 -2.77 11.31
C GLU A 499 13.81 -3.57 11.80
N GLY A 500 15.01 -3.10 11.50
CA GLY A 500 16.27 -3.68 11.98
C GLY A 500 16.75 -3.15 13.33
N VAL A 501 17.86 -3.69 13.85
CA VAL A 501 18.54 -3.19 15.06
C VAL A 501 19.23 -1.84 14.87
N GLY A 502 19.32 -1.36 13.63
CA GLY A 502 19.86 -0.04 13.35
C GLY A 502 19.53 0.46 11.95
N VAL A 503 19.74 1.76 11.77
CA VAL A 503 19.74 2.47 10.49
C VAL A 503 20.83 3.54 10.52
N THR A 504 21.47 3.78 9.38
CA THR A 504 22.39 4.90 9.20
C THR A 504 21.77 5.90 8.23
N ILE A 505 21.77 7.16 8.62
CA ILE A 505 21.30 8.30 7.82
C ILE A 505 22.54 9.10 7.44
N ASP A 506 22.87 9.09 6.15
CA ASP A 506 23.90 9.95 5.56
C ASP A 506 23.20 10.98 4.69
N GLY A 507 22.94 12.15 5.26
CA GLY A 507 22.18 13.19 4.58
C GLY A 507 23.04 14.16 3.79
N ALA A 508 22.52 14.61 2.64
CA ALA A 508 22.88 15.93 2.11
C ALA A 508 22.30 17.03 3.00
N ALA A 509 22.86 18.24 2.92
CA ALA A 509 22.33 19.43 3.60
C ALA A 509 20.90 19.85 3.15
N SER A 510 20.34 19.17 2.14
CA SER A 510 19.04 19.46 1.52
C SER A 510 17.85 18.85 2.28
N ILE A 511 18.00 17.71 2.98
CA ILE A 511 16.85 17.01 3.61
C ILE A 511 16.37 17.64 4.92
N GLY A 512 17.20 18.38 5.67
CA GLY A 512 16.80 19.18 6.85
C GLY A 512 16.42 18.38 8.11
N ALA A 513 15.48 17.44 8.00
CA ALA A 513 14.95 16.64 9.10
C ALA A 513 14.82 15.15 8.74
N ALA A 514 14.73 14.30 9.76
CA ALA A 514 14.34 12.90 9.63
C ALA A 514 13.42 12.47 10.78
N THR A 515 12.37 11.71 10.47
CA THR A 515 11.54 11.02 11.46
C THR A 515 11.82 9.52 11.40
N VAL A 516 12.20 8.90 12.52
CA VAL A 516 12.50 7.47 12.60
C VAL A 516 11.51 6.75 13.52
N THR A 517 10.66 5.89 12.95
CA THR A 517 9.74 5.03 13.69
C THR A 517 10.36 3.63 13.87
N GLN A 518 10.63 3.24 15.11
CA GLN A 518 11.29 1.97 15.44
C GLN A 518 10.28 0.86 15.73
N THR A 519 10.32 -0.23 14.98
CA THR A 519 9.40 -1.37 15.20
C THR A 519 10.10 -2.54 15.90
N ASN A 520 11.42 -2.65 15.77
CA ASN A 520 12.21 -3.72 16.34
C ASN A 520 12.31 -3.66 17.88
N ALA A 521 12.25 -4.83 18.51
CA ALA A 521 12.39 -4.96 19.96
C ALA A 521 13.86 -4.83 20.41
N GLY A 522 14.06 -4.23 21.59
CA GLY A 522 15.38 -4.02 22.17
C GLY A 522 15.95 -2.63 21.85
N ASN A 523 17.28 -2.55 21.81
CA ASN A 523 18.00 -1.31 21.53
C ASN A 523 18.16 -1.12 20.03
N ASN A 524 17.76 0.05 19.54
CA ASN A 524 17.77 0.42 18.14
C ASN A 524 18.74 1.58 17.93
N THR A 525 19.72 1.40 17.03
CA THR A 525 20.75 2.41 16.79
C THR A 525 20.43 3.26 15.57
N ILE A 526 20.35 4.58 15.74
CA ILE A 526 20.28 5.56 14.67
C ILE A 526 21.67 6.18 14.55
N THR A 527 22.35 5.94 13.42
CA THR A 527 23.66 6.55 13.14
C THR A 527 23.49 7.72 12.18
N VAL A 528 23.78 8.94 12.63
CA VAL A 528 23.73 10.15 11.81
C VAL A 528 25.14 10.48 11.32
N LEU A 529 25.36 10.42 10.01
CA LEU A 529 26.64 10.77 9.38
C LEU A 529 26.69 12.22 8.90
N GLY A 530 25.57 12.78 8.44
CA GLY A 530 25.50 14.16 7.95
C GLY A 530 24.09 14.61 7.56
N GLY A 531 23.97 15.88 7.17
CA GLY A 531 22.84 16.45 6.41
C GLY A 531 21.58 16.86 7.15
N ILE A 532 21.28 16.24 8.29
CA ILE A 532 20.08 16.57 9.08
C ILE A 532 20.41 17.45 10.29
N THR A 533 19.48 18.35 10.63
CA THR A 533 19.54 19.20 11.83
C THR A 533 18.40 18.90 12.81
N GLU A 534 17.38 18.17 12.37
CA GLU A 534 16.20 17.81 13.16
C GLU A 534 16.00 16.29 13.12
N LEU A 535 15.70 15.69 14.27
CA LEU A 535 15.49 14.24 14.40
C LEU A 535 14.31 13.94 15.33
N ASP A 536 13.26 13.35 14.77
CA ASP A 536 12.12 12.84 15.53
C ASP A 536 12.23 11.31 15.68
N ILE A 537 11.94 10.77 16.87
CA ILE A 537 12.06 9.35 17.18
C ILE A 537 10.74 8.83 17.78
N ASP A 538 10.19 7.78 17.17
CA ASP A 538 8.94 7.13 17.60
C ASP A 538 9.07 5.59 17.66
N GLY A 539 8.02 4.92 18.11
CA GLY A 539 7.87 3.47 18.11
C GLY A 539 7.90 2.84 19.50
N ASN A 540 8.02 3.64 20.56
CA ASN A 540 8.08 3.21 21.95
C ASN A 540 9.15 2.12 22.18
N ARG A 541 10.34 2.36 21.61
CA ARG A 541 11.52 1.50 21.71
C ARG A 541 12.69 2.27 22.32
N THR A 542 13.73 1.55 22.76
CA THR A 542 14.97 2.16 23.26
C THR A 542 15.83 2.60 22.08
N ALA A 543 16.07 3.90 21.98
CA ALA A 543 16.85 4.51 20.91
C ALA A 543 18.28 4.83 21.36
N VAL A 544 19.24 4.62 20.46
CA VAL A 544 20.63 5.04 20.63
C VAL A 544 21.01 5.91 19.43
N VAL A 545 21.29 7.18 19.65
CA VAL A 545 21.72 8.12 18.61
C VAL A 545 23.24 8.28 18.65
N THR A 546 23.89 8.14 17.50
CA THR A 546 25.35 8.21 17.36
C THR A 546 25.75 8.72 15.97
N GLY A 547 27.05 8.66 15.66
CA GLY A 547 27.60 9.08 14.37
C GLY A 547 28.16 10.50 14.40
N ALA A 548 29.06 10.82 13.46
CA ALA A 548 29.78 12.09 13.45
C ALA A 548 28.87 13.29 13.12
N GLY A 549 27.78 13.05 12.40
CA GLY A 549 26.79 14.07 12.03
C GLY A 549 25.85 14.46 13.17
N ALA A 550 25.73 13.63 14.22
CA ALA A 550 24.87 13.93 15.38
C ALA A 550 25.22 15.26 16.06
N ALA A 551 26.46 15.72 15.95
CA ALA A 551 26.92 17.00 16.49
C ALA A 551 26.23 18.23 15.85
N ALA A 552 25.65 18.06 14.66
CA ALA A 552 24.95 19.09 13.91
C ALA A 552 23.44 19.17 14.22
N LEU A 553 22.89 18.23 14.99
CA LEU A 553 21.49 18.29 15.42
C LEU A 553 21.25 19.53 16.27
N THR A 554 20.18 20.24 15.96
CA THR A 554 19.67 21.42 16.68
C THR A 554 18.30 21.18 17.29
N ASP A 555 17.54 20.23 16.77
CA ASP A 555 16.27 19.78 17.33
C ASP A 555 16.25 18.25 17.44
N VAL A 556 15.78 17.73 18.57
CA VAL A 556 15.62 16.29 18.80
C VAL A 556 14.34 16.08 19.61
N ASP A 557 13.38 15.37 19.02
CA ASP A 557 12.17 14.91 19.71
C ASP A 557 12.23 13.40 19.88
N ALA A 558 12.45 12.94 21.12
CA ALA A 558 12.45 11.54 21.50
C ALA A 558 11.22 11.14 22.32
N SER A 559 10.17 11.97 22.36
CA SER A 559 8.96 11.73 23.16
C SER A 559 8.20 10.45 22.76
N GLY A 560 8.35 10.00 21.52
CA GLY A 560 7.82 8.74 21.03
C GLY A 560 8.67 7.51 21.36
N ALA A 561 9.87 7.67 21.93
CA ALA A 561 10.74 6.59 22.36
C ALA A 561 10.42 6.11 23.79
N ALA A 562 10.90 4.91 24.14
CA ALA A 562 10.78 4.37 25.49
C ALA A 562 11.95 4.72 26.41
N ALA A 563 13.11 5.04 25.82
CA ALA A 563 14.36 5.42 26.47
C ALA A 563 15.30 5.95 25.39
N LEU A 564 16.14 6.94 25.69
CA LEU A 564 17.13 7.47 24.77
C LEU A 564 18.56 7.36 25.32
N THR A 565 19.53 7.10 24.44
CA THR A 565 20.94 7.33 24.72
C THR A 565 21.58 8.15 23.61
N MET A 566 22.16 9.30 23.96
CA MET A 566 22.84 10.22 23.04
C MET A 566 24.05 10.88 23.73
N THR A 567 25.11 10.09 23.94
CA THR A 567 26.33 10.53 24.67
C THR A 567 27.58 10.62 23.80
N ALA A 568 27.58 9.98 22.63
CA ALA A 568 28.70 10.02 21.69
C ALA A 568 28.43 11.07 20.60
N ASN A 569 29.42 11.91 20.29
CA ASN A 569 29.31 12.99 19.29
C ASN A 569 28.14 13.95 19.59
N SER A 570 28.04 14.32 20.86
CA SER A 570 27.06 15.24 21.42
C SER A 570 26.73 16.43 20.52
N PRO A 571 25.44 16.71 20.30
CA PRO A 571 24.98 17.96 19.69
C PRO A 571 25.66 19.20 20.28
N THR A 572 26.04 20.13 19.41
CA THR A 572 26.85 21.30 19.82
C THR A 572 26.06 22.61 19.96
N ALA A 573 24.79 22.64 19.55
CA ALA A 573 23.93 23.81 19.63
C ALA A 573 22.43 23.45 19.59
N ILE A 574 21.96 22.60 20.51
CA ILE A 574 20.54 22.22 20.64
C ILE A 574 19.68 23.43 20.97
N ALA A 575 18.69 23.74 20.13
CA ALA A 575 17.69 24.77 20.36
C ALA A 575 16.46 24.21 21.08
N SER A 576 16.07 22.97 20.77
CA SER A 576 14.94 22.27 21.37
C SER A 576 15.32 20.79 21.57
N PHE A 577 14.94 20.23 22.71
CA PHE A 577 15.08 18.82 23.01
C PHE A 577 13.90 18.36 23.84
N GLU A 578 13.26 17.29 23.43
CA GLU A 578 12.21 16.60 24.16
C GLU A 578 12.64 15.15 24.41
N GLY A 579 12.75 14.76 25.67
CA GLY A 579 13.15 13.43 26.11
C GLY A 579 12.05 12.38 25.94
N SER A 580 12.39 11.15 26.25
CA SER A 580 11.51 10.00 26.12
C SER A 580 10.60 9.80 27.34
N GLY A 581 9.72 8.79 27.27
CA GLY A 581 8.89 8.40 28.42
C GLY A 581 9.60 7.51 29.46
N GLY A 582 10.90 7.24 29.27
CA GLY A 582 11.71 6.47 30.21
C GLY A 582 13.13 7.00 30.31
N VAL A 583 14.06 6.16 30.82
CA VAL A 583 15.42 6.62 31.17
C VAL A 583 16.19 7.16 29.96
N ASP A 584 16.57 8.41 30.06
CA ASP A 584 17.39 9.11 29.09
C ASP A 584 18.82 9.32 29.60
N ASN A 585 19.80 9.11 28.71
CA ASN A 585 21.20 9.39 28.98
C ASN A 585 21.79 10.20 27.84
N ILE A 586 21.92 11.51 28.05
CA ILE A 586 22.25 12.48 27.03
C ILE A 586 23.42 13.36 27.45
N SER A 587 24.22 13.77 26.46
CA SER A 587 25.26 14.77 26.63
C SER A 587 25.16 15.77 25.48
N VAL A 588 24.93 17.05 25.77
CA VAL A 588 24.56 18.08 24.76
C VAL A 588 25.13 19.45 25.10
N THR A 589 25.35 20.31 24.10
CA THR A 589 25.56 21.76 24.28
C THR A 589 24.31 22.49 23.80
N LEU A 590 23.82 23.44 24.60
CA LEU A 590 22.58 24.16 24.33
C LEU A 590 22.81 25.48 23.59
N ALA A 591 21.91 25.82 22.68
CA ALA A 591 21.84 27.13 22.05
C ALA A 591 21.35 28.20 23.03
N SER A 592 21.53 29.48 22.66
CA SER A 592 20.97 30.59 23.44
C SER A 592 19.44 30.56 23.39
N GLY A 593 18.79 30.60 24.56
CA GLY A 593 17.33 30.53 24.67
C GLY A 593 16.76 29.13 24.43
N ALA A 594 17.60 28.09 24.40
CA ALA A 594 17.15 26.72 24.20
C ALA A 594 16.28 26.23 25.36
N THR A 595 15.43 25.24 25.05
CA THR A 595 14.69 24.46 26.03
C THR A 595 15.08 23.00 25.87
N LEU A 596 15.40 22.35 26.98
CA LEU A 596 15.58 20.91 27.07
C LEU A 596 14.58 20.38 28.09
N ASP A 597 13.76 19.42 27.69
CA ASP A 597 12.92 18.63 28.58
C ASP A 597 13.46 17.20 28.61
N GLY A 598 13.82 16.70 29.78
CA GLY A 598 14.33 15.34 29.99
C GLY A 598 13.24 14.27 29.87
N GLY A 599 11.96 14.66 29.93
CA GLY A 599 10.84 13.73 29.81
C GLY A 599 10.50 13.06 31.14
N ALA A 600 10.26 11.76 31.12
CA ALA A 600 9.99 11.00 32.34
C ALA A 600 11.00 9.88 32.47
N GLY A 601 11.51 9.61 33.66
CA GLY A 601 12.60 8.66 33.79
C GLY A 601 13.51 9.04 34.93
N ASN A 602 14.57 8.26 35.11
CA ASN A 602 15.66 8.67 35.99
C ASN A 602 16.79 9.09 35.08
N ASP A 603 16.84 10.36 34.73
CA ASP A 603 17.58 10.80 33.55
C ASP A 603 18.98 11.28 33.91
N ALA A 604 19.94 11.04 33.01
CA ALA A 604 21.31 11.50 33.13
C ALA A 604 21.57 12.55 32.05
N ILE A 605 21.61 13.82 32.45
CA ILE A 605 21.68 14.98 31.56
C ILE A 605 23.01 15.70 31.78
N ASP A 606 23.91 15.56 30.82
CA ASP A 606 25.20 16.25 30.79
C ASP A 606 25.16 17.46 29.85
N ILE A 607 25.19 18.66 30.44
CA ILE A 607 25.18 19.93 29.72
C ILE A 607 26.62 20.40 29.53
N ASN A 608 27.14 20.17 28.32
CA ASN A 608 28.47 20.56 27.84
C ASN A 608 28.68 22.09 27.74
N GLY A 609 27.61 22.85 27.98
CA GLY A 609 27.59 24.30 28.05
C GLY A 609 26.42 24.93 27.30
N VAL A 610 26.33 26.26 27.37
CA VAL A 610 25.40 27.07 26.58
C VAL A 610 26.22 27.95 25.64
N THR A 611 25.88 28.02 24.36
CA THR A 611 26.65 28.80 23.35
C THR A 611 26.74 30.29 23.70
N ALA A 612 25.65 30.88 24.23
CA ALA A 612 25.60 32.23 24.78
C ALA A 612 24.32 32.42 25.62
N GLY A 613 24.32 33.39 26.55
CA GLY A 613 23.11 33.79 27.28
C GLY A 613 22.63 32.72 28.26
N THR A 614 21.33 32.41 28.20
CA THR A 614 20.66 31.47 29.12
C THR A 614 19.97 30.34 28.35
N ALA A 615 19.98 29.13 28.88
CA ALA A 615 19.14 28.01 28.42
C ALA A 615 18.31 27.45 29.58
N THR A 616 17.18 26.82 29.26
CA THR A 616 16.25 26.22 30.23
C THR A 616 16.36 24.70 30.14
N VAL A 617 16.52 24.05 31.28
CA VAL A 617 16.55 22.59 31.42
C VAL A 617 15.44 22.19 32.38
N ILE A 618 14.61 21.24 31.97
CA ILE A 618 13.54 20.63 32.76
C ILE A 618 13.93 19.16 32.88
N GLY A 619 14.07 18.65 34.11
CA GLY A 619 14.34 17.22 34.34
C GLY A 619 13.15 16.36 33.96
N GLY A 620 11.99 16.80 34.45
CA GLY A 620 10.73 16.10 34.27
C GLY A 620 10.51 15.10 35.41
N ALA A 621 9.74 14.05 35.17
CA ALA A 621 9.28 13.17 36.25
C ALA A 621 10.27 12.03 36.54
N GLY A 622 10.90 12.05 37.72
CA GLY A 622 11.61 10.91 38.27
C GLY A 622 12.76 11.33 39.17
N ILE A 623 13.95 10.75 38.97
CA ILE A 623 15.14 11.12 39.75
C ILE A 623 16.29 11.32 38.78
N ASP A 624 16.65 12.57 38.58
CA ASP A 624 17.54 12.98 37.53
C ASP A 624 18.92 13.37 38.08
N SER A 625 19.90 13.32 37.19
CA SER A 625 21.27 13.73 37.45
C SER A 625 21.69 14.72 36.37
N PHE A 626 21.96 15.95 36.80
CA PHE A 626 22.45 17.04 35.99
C PHE A 626 23.96 17.20 36.20
N ASP A 627 24.73 17.18 35.11
CA ASP A 627 26.12 17.63 35.08
C ASP A 627 26.20 18.96 34.32
N LEU A 628 26.58 20.03 35.02
CA LEU A 628 26.75 21.37 34.45
C LEU A 628 28.24 21.80 34.44
N THR A 629 29.19 20.86 34.52
CA THR A 629 30.63 21.13 34.74
C THR A 629 31.28 22.05 33.70
N SER A 630 30.66 22.21 32.54
CA SER A 630 31.23 22.90 31.38
C SER A 630 30.42 24.13 30.94
N SER A 631 29.34 24.49 31.66
CA SER A 631 28.59 25.72 31.43
C SER A 631 29.33 26.94 32.00
N ASN A 632 30.09 27.65 31.16
CA ASN A 632 30.57 29.00 31.49
C ASN A 632 29.47 30.08 31.37
N ASN A 633 28.25 29.68 31.04
CA ASN A 633 27.10 30.51 30.70
C ASN A 633 25.86 29.97 31.46
N ASN A 634 24.85 30.82 31.65
CA ASN A 634 23.75 30.57 32.57
C ASN A 634 22.89 29.36 32.17
N VAL A 635 22.87 28.30 32.98
CA VAL A 635 21.85 27.26 32.91
C VAL A 635 20.77 27.55 33.95
N LYS A 636 19.52 27.49 33.49
CA LYS A 636 18.35 27.59 34.34
C LYS A 636 17.71 26.21 34.45
N LEU A 637 17.88 25.57 35.59
CA LEU A 637 17.12 24.36 35.92
C LEU A 637 15.72 24.79 36.33
N ASP A 638 14.71 24.37 35.58
CA ASP A 638 13.34 24.86 35.67
C ASP A 638 12.41 23.72 36.07
N LEU A 639 11.93 23.82 37.30
CA LEU A 639 10.94 22.90 37.85
C LEU A 639 9.57 23.50 37.55
N ASN A 640 9.03 23.11 36.39
CA ASN A 640 7.74 23.56 35.92
C ASN A 640 6.62 23.15 36.89
N THR A 641 6.73 21.95 37.46
CA THR A 641 5.90 21.50 38.58
C THR A 641 6.77 20.89 39.67
N LEU A 642 6.38 21.03 40.95
CA LEU A 642 7.14 20.38 42.04
C LEU A 642 7.00 18.85 42.07
N SER A 643 6.12 18.27 41.25
CA SER A 643 6.09 16.82 41.00
C SER A 643 7.24 16.32 40.14
N ASP A 644 7.94 17.23 39.45
CA ASP A 644 9.13 16.95 38.62
C ASP A 644 10.40 16.85 39.48
N MET A 645 10.25 16.47 40.75
CA MET A 645 11.34 16.31 41.71
C MET A 645 11.22 14.96 42.40
N ALA A 646 12.37 14.36 42.69
CA ALA A 646 12.48 13.30 43.68
C ALA A 646 11.87 13.75 45.02
N THR A 647 10.83 13.05 45.46
CA THR A 647 10.13 13.36 46.71
C THR A 647 10.16 12.21 47.70
N LEU A 648 10.28 12.57 48.97
CA LEU A 648 10.17 11.66 50.11
C LEU A 648 8.98 12.08 50.96
N THR A 649 8.20 11.12 51.45
CA THR A 649 7.29 11.43 52.56
C THR A 649 8.10 11.86 53.78
N THR A 650 7.49 12.67 54.64
CA THR A 650 8.13 13.07 55.92
C THR A 650 8.59 11.86 56.75
N ALA A 651 7.90 10.72 56.65
CA ALA A 651 8.29 9.49 57.32
C ALA A 651 9.56 8.86 56.71
N GLU A 652 9.66 8.83 55.38
CA GLU A 652 10.83 8.31 54.66
C GLU A 652 12.05 9.20 54.88
N PHE A 653 11.89 10.53 54.77
CA PHE A 653 12.95 11.49 55.08
C PHE A 653 13.47 11.33 56.51
N ASN A 654 12.57 11.21 57.49
CA ASN A 654 12.95 10.90 58.88
C ASN A 654 13.63 9.54 59.03
N GLY A 655 13.28 8.57 58.19
CA GLY A 655 13.83 7.22 58.17
C GLY A 655 15.27 7.12 57.65
N LEU A 656 15.76 8.12 56.91
CA LEU A 656 17.13 8.12 56.38
C LEU A 656 18.17 7.97 57.49
N ALA A 657 19.15 7.08 57.32
CA ALA A 657 20.09 6.73 58.39
C ALA A 657 21.34 7.63 58.44
N ASN A 658 21.75 8.19 57.31
CA ASN A 658 22.95 9.03 57.14
C ASN A 658 22.87 9.82 55.82
N VAL A 659 23.85 10.71 55.59
CA VAL A 659 23.89 11.54 54.36
C VAL A 659 24.07 10.71 53.09
N THR A 660 24.78 9.59 53.14
CA THR A 660 24.94 8.70 51.97
C THR A 660 23.65 7.99 51.57
N ALA A 661 22.59 8.10 52.39
CA ALA A 661 21.26 7.66 52.03
C ALA A 661 20.47 8.77 51.32
N ILE A 662 20.99 9.99 51.22
CA ILE A 662 20.53 11.01 50.27
C ILE A 662 21.46 10.88 49.07
N ASP A 663 20.96 10.27 48.01
CA ASP A 663 21.69 9.97 46.78
C ASP A 663 20.71 9.93 45.61
N GLY A 664 21.19 9.58 44.40
CA GLY A 664 20.38 9.44 43.19
C GLY A 664 19.30 8.34 43.23
N THR A 665 18.96 7.81 44.41
CA THR A 665 17.76 6.98 44.63
C THR A 665 16.60 7.74 45.27
N ASN A 666 16.83 8.95 45.78
CA ASN A 666 15.80 9.76 46.45
C ASN A 666 16.03 11.28 46.42
N ALA A 667 17.04 11.74 45.69
CA ALA A 667 17.31 13.14 45.46
C ALA A 667 17.75 13.34 44.01
N GLU A 668 17.33 14.48 43.44
CA GLU A 668 17.91 15.02 42.23
C GLU A 668 19.39 15.32 42.46
N GLN A 669 20.26 14.96 41.51
CA GLN A 669 21.70 15.20 41.63
C GLN A 669 22.14 16.34 40.72
N ILE A 670 22.85 17.32 41.26
CA ILE A 670 23.52 18.36 40.49
C ILE A 670 25.02 18.24 40.78
N THR A 671 25.71 17.55 39.87
CA THR A 671 27.11 17.17 40.07
C THR A 671 28.09 18.30 39.79
N ALA A 672 27.63 19.37 39.12
CA ALA A 672 28.32 20.66 39.04
C ALA A 672 27.31 21.81 38.89
N PHE A 673 27.64 22.94 39.52
CA PHE A 673 26.81 24.14 39.55
C PHE A 673 27.70 25.37 39.67
N VAL A 674 27.48 26.39 38.84
CA VAL A 674 28.25 27.64 38.82
C VAL A 674 27.44 28.75 39.48
N GLN A 675 27.76 29.08 40.74
CA GLN A 675 27.11 30.16 41.50
C GLN A 675 27.02 31.48 40.72
N ALA A 676 25.96 32.24 40.99
CA ALA A 676 25.65 33.54 40.39
C ALA A 676 25.47 33.53 38.86
N THR A 677 25.57 32.36 38.22
CA THR A 677 25.48 32.16 36.77
C THR A 677 24.33 31.20 36.49
N ASP A 678 24.36 30.03 37.12
CA ASP A 678 23.28 29.05 37.08
C ASP A 678 22.22 29.39 38.13
N THR A 679 20.97 29.01 37.85
CA THR A 679 19.83 29.22 38.76
C THR A 679 18.91 28.00 38.78
N ILE A 680 18.29 27.74 39.93
CA ILE A 680 17.19 26.79 40.06
C ILE A 680 15.90 27.60 40.17
N GLN A 681 15.02 27.48 39.17
CA GLN A 681 13.70 28.09 39.21
C GLN A 681 12.66 27.08 39.71
N MET A 682 11.80 27.52 40.61
CA MET A 682 10.70 26.71 41.16
C MET A 682 9.38 27.46 40.92
N LYS A 683 8.63 27.12 39.86
CA LYS A 683 7.50 27.96 39.39
C LYS A 683 6.20 27.83 40.19
N ASP A 684 6.01 26.73 40.91
CA ASP A 684 4.85 26.52 41.78
C ASP A 684 4.97 27.26 43.12
N LEU A 685 6.10 27.92 43.35
CA LEU A 685 6.32 28.76 44.51
C LEU A 685 5.54 30.07 44.38
N THR A 686 4.74 30.42 45.39
CA THR A 686 3.96 31.65 45.39
C THR A 686 4.84 32.87 45.71
N ALA A 687 4.35 34.09 45.48
CA ALA A 687 5.11 35.31 45.73
C ALA A 687 5.49 35.58 47.21
N ASN A 688 5.17 34.67 48.15
CA ASN A 688 5.45 34.78 49.57
C ASN A 688 6.50 33.78 50.07
N ASP A 689 7.14 33.05 49.16
CA ASP A 689 7.88 31.87 49.54
C ASP A 689 9.24 32.22 50.15
N VAL A 690 9.57 31.56 51.27
CA VAL A 690 10.72 31.93 52.10
C VAL A 690 11.84 30.92 51.95
N VAL A 691 13.00 31.40 51.48
CA VAL A 691 14.26 30.64 51.46
C VAL A 691 15.01 30.88 52.76
N VAL A 692 15.44 29.80 53.42
CA VAL A 692 16.26 29.87 54.64
C VAL A 692 17.56 29.08 54.49
N ASP A 693 18.67 29.72 54.84
CA ASP A 693 19.98 29.08 54.92
C ASP A 693 20.24 28.57 56.35
N LEU A 694 20.46 27.26 56.49
CA LEU A 694 20.88 26.66 57.76
C LEU A 694 22.40 26.74 57.94
N ALA A 695 22.85 26.63 59.19
CA ALA A 695 24.27 26.51 59.49
C ALA A 695 24.82 25.15 59.02
N ALA A 696 26.10 25.07 58.65
CA ALA A 696 26.72 23.82 58.24
C ALA A 696 26.78 22.78 59.38
N TYR A 697 26.48 21.52 59.04
CA TYR A 697 26.46 20.39 59.97
C TYR A 697 27.67 19.48 59.75
N THR A 698 28.15 18.86 60.83
CA THR A 698 29.23 17.86 60.78
C THR A 698 28.67 16.44 60.68
N ALA A 699 29.52 15.47 60.31
CA ALA A 699 29.14 14.05 60.18
C ALA A 699 28.38 13.45 61.38
N GLY A 700 28.59 13.97 62.61
CA GLY A 700 27.90 13.50 63.82
C GLY A 700 26.49 14.08 64.04
N GLN A 701 26.06 15.04 63.22
CA GLN A 701 24.85 15.85 63.44
C GLN A 701 23.74 15.57 62.44
N PHE A 702 23.71 14.39 61.83
CA PHE A 702 22.74 14.08 60.77
C PHE A 702 21.28 14.08 61.27
N VAL A 703 21.06 13.69 62.52
CA VAL A 703 19.73 13.76 63.15
C VAL A 703 19.28 15.21 63.31
N ASP A 704 20.19 16.08 63.77
CA ASP A 704 19.92 17.51 63.94
C ASP A 704 19.66 18.18 62.58
N PHE A 705 20.47 17.87 61.57
CA PHE A 705 20.31 18.33 60.18
C PHE A 705 18.89 18.10 59.64
N LYS A 706 18.39 16.86 59.73
CA LYS A 706 17.03 16.54 59.26
C LYS A 706 15.94 17.21 60.11
N ALA A 707 16.13 17.25 61.42
CA ALA A 707 15.18 17.85 62.34
C ALA A 707 15.01 19.35 62.11
N ASP A 708 16.10 20.05 61.80
CA ASP A 708 16.10 21.49 61.53
C ASP A 708 15.48 21.82 60.17
N ILE A 709 15.69 20.98 59.14
CA ILE A 709 14.99 21.10 57.84
C ILE A 709 13.47 21.02 58.06
N LEU A 710 12.98 19.97 58.72
CA LEU A 710 11.55 19.80 58.98
C LEU A 710 10.98 20.90 59.89
N THR A 711 11.76 21.37 60.88
CA THR A 711 11.34 22.48 61.75
C THR A 711 11.20 23.77 60.95
N SER A 712 12.09 24.01 59.98
CA SER A 712 12.05 25.18 59.10
C SER A 712 10.80 25.15 58.22
N PHE A 713 10.46 24.02 57.61
CA PHE A 713 9.21 23.89 56.86
C PHE A 713 7.96 24.09 57.73
N ASN A 714 7.94 23.51 58.94
CA ASN A 714 6.83 23.72 59.89
C ASN A 714 6.68 25.18 60.35
N ALA A 715 7.74 26.00 60.24
CA ALA A 715 7.70 27.43 60.51
C ALA A 715 7.15 28.26 59.33
N GLY A 716 6.82 27.62 58.20
CA GLY A 716 6.29 28.24 56.99
C GLY A 716 7.38 28.75 56.05
N ASN A 717 8.56 28.13 56.05
CA ASN A 717 9.54 28.31 54.97
C ASN A 717 9.30 27.23 53.91
N ASP A 718 9.53 27.53 52.65
CA ASP A 718 9.21 26.62 51.54
C ASP A 718 10.46 25.94 50.98
N ILE A 719 11.61 26.63 51.10
CA ILE A 719 12.91 26.14 50.66
C ILE A 719 13.93 26.26 51.79
N VAL A 720 14.69 25.19 52.01
CA VAL A 720 15.78 25.15 52.97
C VAL A 720 17.07 24.79 52.26
N ILE A 721 18.07 25.66 52.36
CA ILE A 721 19.43 25.38 51.91
C ILE A 721 20.23 24.92 53.12
N ALA A 722 20.91 23.78 53.00
CA ALA A 722 21.70 23.23 54.08
C ALA A 722 22.99 22.57 53.59
N GLU A 723 24.02 22.59 54.42
CA GLU A 723 25.28 21.90 54.16
C GLU A 723 25.50 20.82 55.21
N PHE A 724 25.79 19.60 54.76
CA PHE A 724 26.16 18.50 55.63
C PHE A 724 27.51 17.91 55.21
N ASN A 725 28.50 18.03 56.09
CA ASN A 725 29.82 17.42 55.90
C ASN A 725 30.47 17.78 54.54
N GLY A 726 30.24 19.01 54.05
CA GLY A 726 30.76 19.50 52.78
C GLY A 726 29.92 19.18 51.53
N THR A 727 28.80 18.46 51.67
CA THR A 727 27.80 18.29 50.61
C THR A 727 26.68 19.29 50.80
N HIS A 728 26.17 19.87 49.71
CA HIS A 728 25.14 20.90 49.73
C HIS A 728 23.78 20.31 49.35
N PHE A 729 22.72 20.80 49.97
CA PHE A 729 21.36 20.32 49.75
C PHE A 729 20.40 21.49 49.62
N VAL A 730 19.44 21.35 48.70
CA VAL A 730 18.23 22.16 48.65
C VAL A 730 17.06 21.24 48.97
N ALA A 731 16.38 21.50 50.08
CA ALA A 731 15.15 20.80 50.44
C ALA A 731 13.96 21.70 50.16
N VAL A 732 12.89 21.14 49.60
CA VAL A 732 11.68 21.86 49.20
C VAL A 732 10.45 21.24 49.87
N ASP A 733 9.55 22.05 50.44
CA ASP A 733 8.21 21.59 50.84
C ASP A 733 7.32 21.46 49.60
N VAL A 734 7.33 20.28 48.99
CA VAL A 734 6.56 19.99 47.77
C VAL A 734 5.06 20.03 48.03
N GLY A 735 4.63 19.73 49.26
CA GLY A 735 3.22 19.70 49.61
C GLY A 735 2.58 21.08 49.73
N GLN A 736 3.39 22.14 49.88
CA GLN A 736 2.93 23.53 50.04
C GLN A 736 1.83 23.65 51.11
N ASN A 737 1.93 22.83 52.16
CA ASN A 737 0.86 22.71 53.15
C ASN A 737 0.89 23.93 54.08
N LEU A 738 -0.30 24.36 54.54
CA LEU A 738 -0.42 25.43 55.55
C LEU A 738 0.50 25.16 56.76
N PRO A 739 0.98 26.22 57.46
CA PRO A 739 1.93 26.09 58.57
C PRO A 739 1.52 24.99 59.56
N GLY A 740 2.37 23.96 59.67
CA GLY A 740 2.22 22.87 60.65
C GLY A 740 1.93 21.46 60.09
N ALA A 741 2.03 21.21 58.78
CA ALA A 741 1.92 19.85 58.24
C ALA A 741 2.77 19.61 56.96
N VAL A 742 4.07 19.34 57.09
CA VAL A 742 4.89 18.88 55.95
C VAL A 742 4.49 17.46 55.56
N GLY A 743 4.03 17.28 54.32
CA GLY A 743 3.60 15.97 53.80
C GLY A 743 4.73 15.25 53.06
N THR A 744 5.47 16.01 52.24
CA THR A 744 6.47 15.53 51.29
C THR A 744 7.62 16.54 51.19
N VAL A 745 8.85 16.02 51.10
CA VAL A 745 10.08 16.80 50.98
C VAL A 745 10.73 16.45 49.64
N GLY A 746 10.94 17.45 48.80
CA GLY A 746 11.76 17.34 47.59
C GLY A 746 13.23 17.63 47.92
N LEU A 747 14.18 16.94 47.27
CA LEU A 747 15.60 17.07 47.57
C LEU A 747 16.45 17.23 46.30
N PHE A 748 17.33 18.23 46.30
CA PHE A 748 18.52 18.29 45.45
C PHE A 748 19.77 18.04 46.29
N GLU A 749 20.65 17.18 45.79
CA GLU A 749 22.04 17.04 46.24
C GLU A 749 22.96 17.79 45.27
N LEU A 750 23.82 18.67 45.78
CA LEU A 750 24.75 19.46 44.99
C LEU A 750 26.19 19.26 45.45
N ASN A 751 27.09 19.10 44.46
CA ASN A 751 28.54 19.02 44.68
C ASN A 751 29.23 20.40 44.71
N ALA A 752 28.46 21.48 44.71
CA ALA A 752 28.94 22.85 44.80
C ALA A 752 28.06 23.69 45.74
N PRO A 753 28.61 24.77 46.35
CA PRO A 753 27.80 25.60 47.23
C PRO A 753 26.73 26.35 46.45
N ILE A 754 25.60 26.58 47.11
CA ILE A 754 24.43 27.29 46.59
C ILE A 754 23.95 28.31 47.63
N THR A 755 23.32 29.40 47.17
CA THR A 755 22.81 30.48 48.00
C THR A 755 21.36 30.80 47.66
N ALA A 756 20.67 31.52 48.55
CA ALA A 756 19.30 31.95 48.30
C ALA A 756 19.13 32.81 47.02
N SER A 757 20.18 33.48 46.52
CA SER A 757 20.11 34.25 45.27
C SER A 757 20.18 33.39 44.00
N ASP A 758 20.57 32.12 44.14
CA ASP A 758 20.62 31.16 43.04
C ASP A 758 19.25 30.45 42.86
N ILE A 759 18.30 30.66 43.78
CA ILE A 759 16.93 30.15 43.69
C ILE A 759 15.99 31.28 43.25
N VAL A 760 15.18 31.06 42.21
CA VAL A 760 14.37 32.10 41.54
C VAL A 760 12.90 31.78 41.51
#